data_AF-A0A970AG54-F1
#
_entry.id   AF-A0A970AG54-F1
#
_cell.length_a   1.000
_cell.length_b   1.000
_cell.length_c   1.000
_cell.angle_alpha   90.00
_cell.angle_beta   90.00
_cell.angle_gamma   90.00
#
_symmetry.space_group_name_H-M   'P 1'
#
loop_
_entity.id
_entity.type
_entity.pdbx_description
1 polymer ?
#
loop_
_entity_poly.entity_id
_entity_poly.type
_entity_poly.pdbx_seq_one_letter_code
_entity_poly.pdbx_strand_id
1 'polypeptide(L)'
;MEKEWKKQQPDGTITVRTCGWSPPGDHPVGCGMKLHIKDGKLVKVEGDPEHPISQGRLCVRCLTLPEYVHHPQRIIYPMKRVGKRGEDKWQRISWDEAMDIICDKIRHYTDNYGAESIIVFGGTGREACLYYYPLAFSSIGTPNCCYPLSGWSCYGPRCSITDYILGAGYPEIDFAGYYPDRYDNPNYKLPEYIVIWGKNPLMSNPDGFYGHSIIDMMKRGTKIICVDPRIHWLGTRAEHVLQLRPGTDTALALGLLNVIINEDLYDHEFVEKWTYGFEELKERVQEYPPEKVAEITWVPKEQIIEVARIIGTAKPCPIQWGLAVDENPNGVQLGHAILALIAITGNLDVPGGITIGPPAALMGKWRMETRSQLPDELWAKRIGAEEWPALSTAMATTHPDETLDTLETGKPYKLRMGWFNSTNFISATCSAQPDRWYRALQSLEFNVVQDTFMTPTAMAFADIFLPLPTFAEHDGVVLTHFGRNAIFMGAMNKAFEVGECKSDIEVCIELGKRLHPEHWPWDTAEEFFNDQLKPEFGFDFNDLREKGVFQPPYEYKKYEKGLLRFDGEPGFNTVTGMVELCSTLFEAWGEDPLPYYQEPHYSPYSTPELFKEYPFILTTGARAFTSFHSEHRQVPSLREITPDPIVEINPEAAEKLGIKDGDWVYLENMFGKCKQKVKLTKTINPKVVHASHGWWYPEKPAEEPSLFGVWESNINTLIPHKHIGKLGFGAPFKCLICKVYKAED
;
A
#
# COMPACT_ATOMS: atom_id res chain seq x y z
N MET A 1 8.11 3.39 -35.35
CA MET A 1 6.65 3.24 -35.50
C MET A 1 6.04 4.50 -34.94
N GLU A 2 5.02 5.06 -35.61
CA GLU A 2 4.36 6.27 -35.10
C GLU A 2 3.76 5.98 -33.72
N LYS A 3 4.03 6.89 -32.78
CA LYS A 3 3.69 6.75 -31.36
C LYS A 3 2.23 7.08 -31.06
N GLU A 4 1.34 7.08 -32.05
CA GLU A 4 -0.06 7.47 -31.90
C GLU A 4 -0.71 6.75 -30.71
N TRP A 5 -1.27 7.51 -29.78
CA TRP A 5 -1.96 6.95 -28.62
C TRP A 5 -3.31 6.33 -29.00
N LYS A 6 -3.90 6.72 -30.14
CA LYS A 6 -5.15 6.15 -30.67
C LYS A 6 -5.05 5.94 -32.17
N LYS A 7 -5.32 4.71 -32.61
CA LYS A 7 -5.22 4.32 -34.02
C LYS A 7 -6.38 3.43 -34.46
N GLN A 8 -6.98 3.76 -35.59
CA GLN A 8 -7.95 2.88 -36.24
C GLN A 8 -7.23 1.86 -37.15
N GLN A 9 -7.54 0.59 -36.97
CA GLN A 9 -7.01 -0.53 -37.76
C GLN A 9 -7.88 -0.77 -39.00
N PRO A 10 -7.33 -1.40 -40.07
CA PRO A 10 -8.08 -1.68 -41.30
C PRO A 10 -9.33 -2.56 -41.10
N ASP A 11 -9.38 -3.36 -40.03
CA ASP A 11 -10.52 -4.23 -39.70
C ASP A 11 -11.61 -3.53 -38.88
N GLY A 12 -11.48 -2.21 -38.67
CA GLY A 12 -12.39 -1.38 -37.88
C GLY A 12 -12.09 -1.34 -36.38
N THR A 13 -11.14 -2.15 -35.89
CA THR A 13 -10.71 -2.11 -34.48
C THR A 13 -10.00 -0.79 -34.18
N ILE A 14 -10.22 -0.20 -33.02
CA ILE A 14 -9.47 0.95 -32.52
C ILE A 14 -8.48 0.46 -31.46
N THR A 15 -7.21 0.77 -31.62
CA THR A 15 -6.19 0.53 -30.60
C THR A 15 -5.94 1.81 -29.81
N VAL A 16 -5.99 1.73 -28.48
CA VAL A 16 -5.68 2.83 -27.56
C VAL A 16 -4.51 2.43 -26.67
N ARG A 17 -3.46 3.26 -26.61
CA ARG A 17 -2.33 3.13 -25.69
C ARG A 17 -2.70 3.78 -24.37
N THR A 18 -2.43 3.14 -23.25
CA THR A 18 -2.76 3.66 -21.91
C THR A 18 -1.84 3.06 -20.84
N CYS A 19 -1.73 3.73 -19.70
CA CYS A 19 -1.13 3.18 -18.48
C CYS A 19 -2.22 2.79 -17.47
N GLY A 20 -2.09 1.60 -16.87
CA GLY A 20 -3.07 1.11 -15.88
C GLY A 20 -2.81 1.64 -14.48
N TRP A 21 -3.76 2.39 -13.91
CA TRP A 21 -3.75 2.77 -12.49
C TRP A 21 -5.12 3.27 -12.01
N SER A 22 -6.10 2.38 -11.86
CA SER A 22 -7.40 2.62 -11.22
C SER A 22 -8.07 1.25 -11.06
N PRO A 23 -9.34 1.09 -10.60
CA PRO A 23 -10.01 -0.19 -10.68
C PRO A 23 -10.00 -0.76 -12.12
N PRO A 24 -10.01 -2.09 -12.31
CA PRO A 24 -9.64 -3.05 -11.30
C PRO A 24 -8.19 -2.85 -10.84
N GLY A 25 -7.96 -2.99 -9.54
CA GLY A 25 -6.69 -2.66 -8.90
C GLY A 25 -5.49 -3.24 -9.64
N ASP A 26 -4.72 -2.34 -10.24
CA ASP A 26 -3.34 -2.54 -10.64
C ASP A 26 -2.47 -1.70 -9.71
N HIS A 27 -1.28 -2.21 -9.35
CA HIS A 27 -0.37 -1.40 -8.53
C HIS A 27 0.14 -0.22 -9.37
N PRO A 28 0.60 0.88 -8.74
CA PRO A 28 1.12 2.05 -9.44
C PRO A 28 2.44 1.78 -10.18
N VAL A 29 2.76 0.55 -10.59
CA VAL A 29 3.77 0.29 -11.62
C VAL A 29 3.40 1.03 -12.90
N GLY A 30 2.09 1.20 -13.16
CA GLY A 30 1.61 1.91 -14.34
C GLY A 30 1.91 1.18 -15.63
N CYS A 31 1.62 -0.13 -15.70
CA CYS A 31 1.98 -0.93 -16.86
C CYS A 31 1.41 -0.33 -18.15
N GLY A 32 2.27 -0.11 -19.15
CA GLY A 32 1.83 0.31 -20.48
C GLY A 32 1.08 -0.80 -21.21
N MET A 33 -0.07 -0.45 -21.76
CA MET A 33 -1.02 -1.36 -22.40
C MET A 33 -1.50 -0.81 -23.75
N LYS A 34 -1.87 -1.74 -24.64
CA LYS A 34 -2.65 -1.51 -25.85
C LYS A 34 -4.01 -2.17 -25.67
N LEU A 35 -5.04 -1.34 -25.62
CA LEU A 35 -6.44 -1.75 -25.55
C LEU A 35 -7.02 -1.82 -26.96
N HIS A 36 -7.69 -2.90 -27.31
CA HIS A 36 -8.30 -3.09 -28.63
C HIS A 36 -9.81 -3.07 -28.50
N ILE A 37 -10.44 -2.11 -29.17
CA ILE A 37 -11.86 -1.80 -29.10
C ILE A 37 -12.49 -2.12 -30.44
N LYS A 38 -13.50 -2.99 -30.44
CA LYS A 38 -14.25 -3.37 -31.63
C LYS A 38 -15.74 -3.30 -31.30
N ASP A 39 -16.51 -2.65 -32.17
CA ASP A 39 -17.95 -2.44 -31.99
C ASP A 39 -18.29 -1.83 -30.61
N GLY A 40 -17.47 -0.88 -30.16
CA GLY A 40 -17.62 -0.18 -28.87
C GLY A 40 -17.23 -1.00 -27.63
N LYS A 41 -16.68 -2.22 -27.79
CA LYS A 41 -16.30 -3.09 -26.68
C LYS A 41 -14.81 -3.35 -26.64
N LEU A 42 -14.22 -3.38 -25.45
CA LEU A 42 -12.88 -3.92 -25.24
C LEU A 42 -12.87 -5.43 -25.53
N VAL A 43 -12.13 -5.85 -26.55
CA VAL A 43 -12.04 -7.25 -26.99
C VAL A 43 -10.69 -7.90 -26.69
N LYS A 44 -9.64 -7.11 -26.48
CA LYS A 44 -8.29 -7.62 -26.22
C LYS A 44 -7.43 -6.58 -25.50
N VAL A 45 -6.53 -7.06 -24.64
CA VAL A 45 -5.45 -6.28 -24.02
C VAL A 45 -4.11 -6.90 -24.38
N GLU A 46 -3.15 -6.06 -24.75
CA GLU A 46 -1.75 -6.42 -24.94
C GLU A 46 -0.85 -5.45 -24.18
N GLY A 47 0.35 -5.89 -23.79
CA GLY A 47 1.33 -4.96 -23.24
C GLY A 47 1.88 -4.05 -24.33
N ASP A 48 2.17 -2.80 -23.98
CA ASP A 48 2.83 -1.88 -24.89
C ASP A 48 4.36 -2.14 -24.91
N PRO A 49 4.94 -2.67 -26.00
CA PRO A 49 6.37 -2.95 -26.09
C PRO A 49 7.25 -1.70 -26.00
N GLU A 50 6.69 -0.51 -26.26
CA GLU A 50 7.42 0.76 -26.19
C GLU A 50 7.39 1.39 -24.80
N HIS A 51 6.61 0.85 -23.85
CA HIS A 51 6.59 1.38 -22.49
C HIS A 51 7.95 1.15 -21.81
N PRO A 52 8.61 2.20 -21.28
CA PRO A 52 10.02 2.11 -20.85
C PRO A 52 10.24 1.13 -19.71
N ILE A 53 9.23 0.94 -18.84
CA ILE A 53 9.32 0.07 -17.66
C ILE A 53 8.93 -1.38 -17.97
N SER A 54 7.66 -1.63 -18.30
CA SER A 54 7.11 -2.96 -18.54
C SER A 54 7.56 -3.61 -19.86
N GLN A 55 7.87 -2.83 -20.91
CA GLN A 55 8.34 -3.34 -22.21
C GLN A 55 7.45 -4.47 -22.77
N GLY A 56 6.12 -4.27 -22.73
CA GLY A 56 5.14 -5.23 -23.25
C GLY A 56 4.75 -6.36 -22.30
N ARG A 57 5.34 -6.43 -21.09
CA ARG A 57 5.03 -7.45 -20.10
C ARG A 57 3.82 -7.03 -19.25
N LEU A 58 2.88 -7.95 -19.05
CA LEU A 58 1.67 -7.75 -18.23
C LEU A 58 1.44 -8.93 -17.30
N CYS A 59 0.74 -8.67 -16.18
CA CYS A 59 0.24 -9.74 -15.31
C CYS A 59 -1.17 -10.18 -15.73
N VAL A 60 -1.62 -11.32 -15.19
CA VAL A 60 -2.93 -11.90 -15.54
C VAL A 60 -4.09 -10.95 -15.30
N ARG A 61 -4.03 -10.09 -14.26
CA ARG A 61 -5.07 -9.10 -13.95
C ARG A 61 -5.29 -8.09 -15.09
N CYS A 62 -4.21 -7.68 -15.77
CA CYS A 62 -4.29 -6.78 -16.91
C CYS A 62 -4.90 -7.51 -18.13
N LEU A 63 -4.51 -8.77 -18.36
CA LEU A 63 -4.97 -9.55 -19.50
C LEU A 63 -6.46 -9.89 -19.43
N THR A 64 -6.99 -10.07 -18.21
CA THR A 64 -8.40 -10.40 -17.96
C THR A 64 -9.30 -9.16 -17.83
N LEU A 65 -8.79 -7.96 -18.09
CA LEU A 65 -9.59 -6.73 -18.07
C LEU A 65 -10.88 -6.83 -18.91
N PRO A 66 -10.92 -7.48 -20.11
CA PRO A 66 -12.17 -7.67 -20.84
C PRO A 66 -13.24 -8.43 -20.05
N GLU A 67 -12.87 -9.43 -19.25
CA GLU A 67 -13.81 -10.15 -18.39
C GLU A 67 -14.32 -9.27 -17.24
N TYR A 68 -13.47 -8.40 -16.70
CA TYR A 68 -13.84 -7.50 -15.61
C TYR A 68 -14.81 -6.40 -16.07
N VAL A 69 -14.48 -5.69 -17.14
CA VAL A 69 -15.24 -4.50 -17.60
C VAL A 69 -16.63 -4.87 -18.10
N HIS A 70 -16.78 -6.07 -18.68
CA HIS A 70 -18.03 -6.61 -19.21
C HIS A 70 -18.72 -7.59 -18.24
N HIS A 71 -18.25 -7.69 -17.00
CA HIS A 71 -18.83 -8.63 -16.04
C HIS A 71 -20.29 -8.24 -15.74
N PRO A 72 -21.26 -9.18 -15.78
CA PRO A 72 -22.67 -8.86 -15.61
C PRO A 72 -23.04 -8.36 -14.21
N GLN A 73 -22.23 -8.65 -13.19
CA GLN A 73 -22.42 -8.15 -11.82
C GLN A 73 -21.82 -6.76 -11.57
N ARG A 74 -21.14 -6.17 -12.56
CA ARG A 74 -20.57 -4.82 -12.41
C ARG A 74 -21.70 -3.81 -12.29
N ILE A 75 -21.60 -2.91 -11.32
CA ILE A 75 -22.59 -1.84 -11.14
C ILE A 75 -22.18 -0.67 -12.03
N ILE A 76 -23.06 -0.30 -12.96
CA ILE A 76 -22.76 0.69 -14.02
C ILE A 76 -23.77 1.85 -14.05
N TYR A 77 -24.59 1.98 -13.02
CA TYR A 77 -25.53 3.08 -12.81
C TYR A 77 -25.61 3.45 -11.32
N PRO A 78 -25.89 4.70 -10.96
CA PRO A 78 -26.19 5.06 -9.58
C PRO A 78 -27.38 4.27 -9.03
N MET A 79 -27.25 3.75 -7.82
CA MET A 79 -28.29 2.96 -7.16
C MET A 79 -28.62 3.56 -5.80
N LYS A 80 -29.91 3.59 -5.48
CA LYS A 80 -30.44 3.96 -4.18
C LYS A 80 -31.03 2.74 -3.51
N ARG A 81 -30.73 2.56 -2.23
CA ARG A 81 -31.34 1.50 -1.43
C ARG A 81 -32.82 1.82 -1.18
N VAL A 82 -33.69 0.84 -1.37
CA VAL A 82 -35.14 0.94 -1.09
C VAL A 82 -35.63 -0.03 -0.01
N GLY A 83 -34.74 -0.90 0.49
CA GLY A 83 -34.96 -1.77 1.65
C GLY A 83 -34.15 -1.35 2.88
N LYS A 84 -34.12 -2.21 3.90
CA LYS A 84 -33.20 -2.04 5.03
C LYS A 84 -31.76 -2.30 4.56
N ARG A 85 -30.77 -1.73 5.26
CA ARG A 85 -29.36 -2.08 5.05
C ARG A 85 -29.15 -3.59 5.22
N GLY A 86 -28.29 -4.18 4.39
CA GLY A 86 -28.11 -5.62 4.32
C GLY A 86 -29.17 -6.38 3.51
N GLU A 87 -30.27 -5.74 3.07
CA GLU A 87 -31.20 -6.31 2.08
C GLU A 87 -30.74 -5.95 0.66
N ASP A 88 -30.75 -6.93 -0.27
CA ASP A 88 -30.41 -6.71 -1.67
C ASP A 88 -31.59 -6.10 -2.46
N LYS A 89 -31.98 -4.88 -2.06
CA LYS A 89 -33.12 -4.15 -2.63
C LYS A 89 -32.71 -2.76 -3.07
N TRP A 90 -32.54 -2.61 -4.38
CA TRP A 90 -31.99 -1.43 -5.01
C TRP A 90 -32.90 -0.89 -6.10
N GLN A 91 -32.92 0.43 -6.23
CA GLN A 91 -33.54 1.15 -7.32
C GLN A 91 -32.47 1.96 -8.05
N ARG A 92 -32.40 1.82 -9.37
CA ARG A 92 -31.58 2.71 -10.20
C ARG A 92 -32.12 4.13 -10.11
N ILE A 93 -31.21 5.09 -9.91
CA ILE A 93 -31.49 6.52 -9.93
C ILE A 93 -30.55 7.22 -10.91
N SER A 94 -30.81 8.49 -11.21
CA SER A 94 -29.89 9.31 -12.01
C SER A 94 -28.72 9.84 -11.17
N TRP A 95 -27.65 10.28 -11.82
CA TRP A 95 -26.56 10.99 -11.14
C TRP A 95 -27.04 12.28 -10.48
N ASP A 96 -27.91 13.04 -11.14
CA ASP A 96 -28.45 14.28 -10.58
C ASP A 96 -29.24 14.01 -9.29
N GLU A 97 -30.13 13.01 -9.31
CA GLU A 97 -30.87 12.61 -8.10
C GLU A 97 -29.92 12.12 -6.99
N ALA A 98 -28.90 11.33 -7.34
CA ALA A 98 -27.93 10.84 -6.37
C ALA A 98 -27.17 12.01 -5.71
N MET A 99 -26.66 12.94 -6.51
CA MET A 99 -25.91 14.09 -6.03
C MET A 99 -26.78 15.08 -5.25
N ASP A 100 -28.05 15.28 -5.65
CA ASP A 100 -28.99 16.11 -4.88
C ASP A 100 -29.21 15.53 -3.47
N ILE A 101 -29.50 14.23 -3.38
CA ILE A 101 -29.67 13.54 -2.09
C ILE A 101 -28.40 13.66 -1.25
N ILE A 102 -27.23 13.44 -1.85
CA ILE A 102 -25.94 13.48 -1.18
C ILE A 102 -25.63 14.89 -0.66
N CYS A 103 -25.75 15.92 -1.49
CA CYS A 103 -25.50 17.31 -1.11
C CYS A 103 -26.44 17.75 0.01
N ASP A 104 -27.72 17.40 -0.06
CA ASP A 104 -28.69 17.73 0.99
C ASP A 104 -28.35 17.04 2.32
N LYS A 105 -27.85 15.80 2.27
CA LYS A 105 -27.37 15.08 3.45
C LYS A 105 -26.11 15.72 4.03
N ILE A 106 -25.13 16.07 3.20
CA ILE A 106 -23.92 16.74 3.66
C ILE A 106 -24.27 18.06 4.35
N ARG A 107 -25.07 18.92 3.72
CA ARG A 107 -25.55 20.18 4.33
C ARG A 107 -26.27 19.92 5.65
N HIS A 108 -27.19 18.95 5.67
CA HIS A 108 -27.91 18.59 6.89
C HIS A 108 -26.96 18.23 8.05
N TYR A 109 -25.98 17.34 7.82
CA TYR A 109 -25.08 16.92 8.89
C TYR A 109 -24.13 18.04 9.32
N THR A 110 -23.60 18.80 8.36
CA THR A 110 -22.74 19.95 8.64
C THR A 110 -23.48 21.01 9.46
N ASP A 111 -24.69 21.41 9.06
CA ASP A 111 -25.47 22.48 9.70
C ASP A 111 -25.94 22.10 11.11
N ASN A 112 -26.23 20.82 11.36
CA ASN A 112 -26.82 20.37 12.63
C ASN A 112 -25.80 19.78 13.61
N TYR A 113 -24.65 19.30 13.13
CA TYR A 113 -23.69 18.55 13.95
C TYR A 113 -22.23 18.90 13.69
N GLY A 114 -21.94 19.83 12.79
CA GLY A 114 -20.59 20.20 12.37
C GLY A 114 -20.04 19.30 11.26
N ALA A 115 -19.15 19.86 10.44
CA ALA A 115 -18.53 19.14 9.32
C ALA A 115 -17.71 17.93 9.79
N GLU A 116 -17.16 17.98 11.02
CA GLU A 116 -16.47 16.85 11.65
C GLU A 116 -17.37 15.63 11.88
N SER A 117 -18.70 15.77 11.83
CA SER A 117 -19.61 14.62 11.96
C SER A 117 -19.63 13.70 10.73
N ILE A 118 -18.97 14.09 9.63
CA ILE A 118 -18.86 13.33 8.38
C ILE A 118 -17.45 12.73 8.30
N ILE A 119 -17.34 11.47 7.85
CA ILE A 119 -16.05 10.80 7.62
C ILE A 119 -15.95 10.22 6.22
N VAL A 120 -14.77 10.35 5.60
CA VAL A 120 -14.42 9.69 4.34
C VAL A 120 -13.46 8.55 4.60
N PHE A 121 -13.84 7.33 4.24
CA PHE A 121 -12.99 6.15 4.25
C PHE A 121 -12.34 5.94 2.87
N GLY A 122 -11.01 5.79 2.86
CA GLY A 122 -10.21 5.59 1.66
C GLY A 122 -9.81 4.13 1.42
N GLY A 123 -9.77 3.73 0.15
CA GLY A 123 -9.17 2.48 -0.34
C GLY A 123 -7.66 2.59 -0.63
N THR A 124 -7.02 1.46 -0.95
CA THR A 124 -5.57 1.37 -1.23
C THR A 124 -5.25 1.20 -2.72
N GLY A 125 -4.10 1.70 -3.15
CA GLY A 125 -3.43 1.40 -4.44
C GLY A 125 -4.01 1.98 -5.73
N ARG A 126 -5.23 2.54 -5.69
CA ARG A 126 -5.94 3.15 -6.83
C ARG A 126 -5.84 4.69 -6.80
N GLU A 127 -6.50 5.36 -7.74
CA GLU A 127 -6.77 6.80 -7.71
C GLU A 127 -7.47 7.27 -6.43
N ALA A 128 -8.21 6.38 -5.75
CA ALA A 128 -8.71 6.60 -4.39
C ALA A 128 -7.65 7.21 -3.45
N CYS A 129 -6.41 6.69 -3.45
CA CYS A 129 -5.31 7.20 -2.61
C CYS A 129 -4.88 8.65 -2.91
N LEU A 130 -5.26 9.17 -4.08
CA LEU A 130 -5.09 10.56 -4.46
C LEU A 130 -6.33 11.37 -4.08
N TYR A 131 -7.53 10.86 -4.38
CA TYR A 131 -8.73 11.67 -4.40
C TYR A 131 -9.62 11.58 -3.16
N TYR A 132 -9.42 10.63 -2.24
CA TYR A 132 -10.18 10.65 -0.99
C TYR A 132 -9.84 11.87 -0.12
N TYR A 133 -8.63 12.45 -0.26
CA TYR A 133 -8.22 13.67 0.43
C TYR A 133 -8.98 14.91 -0.09
N PRO A 134 -8.93 15.26 -1.39
CA PRO A 134 -9.75 16.36 -1.91
C PRO A 134 -11.25 16.09 -1.77
N LEU A 135 -11.71 14.83 -1.85
CA LEU A 135 -13.10 14.51 -1.54
C LEU A 135 -13.47 14.93 -0.11
N ALA A 136 -12.64 14.61 0.88
CA ALA A 136 -12.87 14.99 2.27
C ALA A 136 -12.73 16.50 2.51
N PHE A 137 -11.59 17.07 2.11
CA PHE A 137 -11.19 18.42 2.50
C PHE A 137 -11.80 19.50 1.59
N SER A 138 -11.85 19.26 0.29
CA SER A 138 -12.27 20.24 -0.71
C SER A 138 -13.73 20.12 -1.12
N SER A 139 -14.23 18.90 -1.29
CA SER A 139 -15.59 18.66 -1.79
C SER A 139 -16.62 18.56 -0.66
N ILE A 140 -16.29 17.90 0.45
CA ILE A 140 -17.20 17.74 1.60
C ILE A 140 -16.94 18.78 2.70
N GLY A 141 -15.68 19.21 2.87
CA GLY A 141 -15.28 20.16 3.91
C GLY A 141 -15.10 19.54 5.30
N THR A 142 -14.92 18.22 5.41
CA THR A 142 -14.67 17.52 6.69
C THR A 142 -13.18 17.33 6.95
N PRO A 143 -12.69 17.45 8.20
CA PRO A 143 -11.30 17.11 8.53
C PRO A 143 -11.09 15.58 8.59
N ASN A 144 -12.16 14.78 8.62
CA ASN A 144 -12.07 13.36 8.89
C ASN A 144 -11.98 12.55 7.59
N CYS A 145 -10.75 12.19 7.26
CA CYS A 145 -10.42 11.17 6.29
C CYS A 145 -9.69 10.01 6.98
N CYS A 146 -10.03 8.76 6.67
CA CYS A 146 -9.48 7.57 7.31
C CYS A 146 -9.15 6.45 6.32
N TYR A 147 -7.93 5.93 6.35
CA TYR A 147 -7.60 4.60 5.84
C TYR A 147 -7.71 3.61 7.00
N PRO A 148 -8.70 2.70 7.00
CA PRO A 148 -9.14 1.98 8.22
C PRO A 148 -8.20 0.86 8.71
N LEU A 149 -6.98 0.77 8.16
CA LEU A 149 -6.02 -0.26 8.54
C LEU A 149 -5.34 0.13 9.86
N SER A 150 -5.53 -0.68 10.90
CA SER A 150 -4.94 -0.48 12.23
C SER A 150 -3.45 -0.11 12.15
N GLY A 151 -3.03 0.88 12.95
CA GLY A 151 -1.67 1.44 12.95
C GLY A 151 -1.25 2.05 11.61
N TRP A 152 -2.21 2.42 10.76
CA TRP A 152 -1.95 2.87 9.39
C TRP A 152 -0.95 1.96 8.64
N SER A 153 -1.06 0.65 8.84
CA SER A 153 0.03 -0.33 8.61
C SER A 153 0.39 -0.63 7.14
N CYS A 154 0.21 0.32 6.22
CA CYS A 154 0.55 0.14 4.81
C CYS A 154 1.10 1.43 4.24
N TYR A 155 2.27 1.39 3.59
CA TYR A 155 2.95 2.47 2.87
C TYR A 155 3.26 3.73 3.69
N GLY A 156 2.34 4.22 4.51
CA GLY A 156 2.52 5.30 5.48
C GLY A 156 3.72 5.09 6.39
N PRO A 157 3.86 3.96 7.14
CA PRO A 157 4.95 3.80 8.10
C PRO A 157 6.32 3.99 7.46
N ARG A 158 6.57 3.39 6.28
CA ARG A 158 7.82 3.58 5.55
C ARG A 158 8.00 4.98 4.96
N CYS A 159 6.95 5.65 4.50
CA CYS A 159 7.05 7.03 4.03
C CYS A 159 7.34 7.97 5.19
N SER A 160 6.59 7.85 6.28
CA SER A 160 6.74 8.65 7.49
C SER A 160 8.13 8.49 8.09
N ILE A 161 8.63 7.26 8.26
CA ILE A 161 9.98 7.06 8.80
C ILE A 161 11.07 7.61 7.88
N THR A 162 10.88 7.56 6.56
CA THR A 162 11.84 8.15 5.63
C THR A 162 11.81 9.67 5.72
N ASP A 163 10.62 10.27 5.80
CA ASP A 163 10.46 11.72 6.02
C ASP A 163 11.14 12.14 7.34
N TYR A 164 11.01 11.36 8.42
CA TYR A 164 11.61 11.72 9.72
C TYR A 164 13.13 11.58 9.76
N ILE A 165 13.69 10.55 9.14
CA ILE A 165 15.13 10.21 9.22
C ILE A 165 15.94 10.88 8.11
N LEU A 166 15.37 11.03 6.92
CA LEU A 166 16.02 11.62 5.74
C LEU A 166 15.47 12.98 5.34
N GLY A 167 14.27 13.37 5.77
CA GLY A 167 13.61 14.56 5.24
C GLY A 167 13.33 14.48 3.74
N ALA A 168 13.34 13.29 3.15
CA ALA A 168 13.29 13.07 1.71
C ALA A 168 12.14 12.13 1.31
N GLY A 169 11.80 12.12 0.02
CA GLY A 169 10.75 11.26 -0.52
C GLY A 169 11.05 9.77 -0.41
N TYR A 170 10.10 8.94 -0.84
CA TYR A 170 10.10 7.48 -0.70
C TYR A 170 11.40 6.82 -1.25
N PRO A 171 12.12 5.99 -0.46
CA PRO A 171 13.33 5.31 -0.94
C PRO A 171 12.96 4.06 -1.72
N GLU A 172 13.54 3.89 -2.91
CA GLU A 172 13.38 2.69 -3.75
C GLU A 172 14.72 2.33 -4.37
N ILE A 173 14.94 1.04 -4.66
CA ILE A 173 16.16 0.64 -5.39
C ILE A 173 16.21 1.26 -6.79
N ASP A 174 17.41 1.64 -7.22
CA ASP A 174 17.64 2.07 -8.58
C ASP A 174 17.68 0.87 -9.54
N PHE A 175 16.57 0.66 -10.26
CA PHE A 175 16.46 -0.34 -11.31
C PHE A 175 16.59 0.27 -12.72
N ALA A 176 17.32 1.39 -12.82
CA ALA A 176 17.52 2.20 -14.01
C ALA A 176 16.20 2.71 -14.60
N GLY A 177 15.21 2.95 -13.74
CA GLY A 177 13.86 3.30 -14.16
C GLY A 177 13.75 4.68 -14.82
N TYR A 178 14.60 5.63 -14.43
CA TYR A 178 14.56 7.02 -14.91
C TYR A 178 15.15 7.19 -16.31
N TYR A 179 15.84 6.18 -16.84
CA TYR A 179 16.55 6.28 -18.12
C TYR A 179 15.77 5.58 -19.23
N PRO A 180 15.56 6.20 -20.40
CA PRO A 180 14.93 5.53 -21.54
C PRO A 180 15.69 4.28 -22.02
N ASP A 181 17.02 4.32 -21.96
CA ASP A 181 17.96 3.23 -22.28
C ASP A 181 18.24 2.29 -21.08
N ARG A 182 17.57 2.51 -19.95
CA ARG A 182 17.55 1.63 -18.78
C ARG A 182 18.98 1.26 -18.32
N TYR A 183 19.24 -0.04 -18.18
CA TYR A 183 20.47 -0.59 -17.63
C TYR A 183 21.72 -0.32 -18.48
N ASP A 184 21.56 0.13 -19.73
CA ASP A 184 22.67 0.42 -20.63
C ASP A 184 23.09 1.90 -20.57
N ASN A 185 22.40 2.72 -19.75
CA ASN A 185 22.75 4.12 -19.53
C ASN A 185 24.11 4.24 -18.81
N PRO A 186 25.03 5.10 -19.28
CA PRO A 186 26.37 5.23 -18.69
C PRO A 186 26.37 5.81 -17.27
N ASN A 187 25.30 6.47 -16.85
CA ASN A 187 25.16 6.99 -15.49
C ASN A 187 24.57 5.96 -14.50
N TYR A 188 24.12 4.80 -15.00
CA TYR A 188 23.63 3.71 -14.17
C TYR A 188 24.77 2.75 -13.82
N LYS A 189 24.73 2.18 -12.62
CA LYS A 189 25.63 1.10 -12.20
C LYS A 189 24.80 -0.10 -11.77
N LEU A 190 25.06 -1.26 -12.34
CA LEU A 190 24.38 -2.49 -11.92
C LEU A 190 24.82 -2.84 -10.48
N PRO A 191 23.89 -3.10 -9.54
CA PRO A 191 24.24 -3.54 -8.19
C PRO A 191 24.84 -4.94 -8.19
N GLU A 192 25.83 -5.16 -7.34
CA GLU A 192 26.43 -6.48 -7.15
C GLU A 192 25.46 -7.39 -6.39
N TYR A 193 24.87 -6.87 -5.32
CA TYR A 193 23.83 -7.51 -4.54
C TYR A 193 22.61 -6.61 -4.41
N ILE A 194 21.43 -7.21 -4.34
CA ILE A 194 20.22 -6.53 -3.85
C ILE A 194 19.70 -7.31 -2.66
N VAL A 195 19.40 -6.61 -1.57
CA VAL A 195 18.68 -7.18 -0.42
C VAL A 195 17.19 -6.97 -0.62
N ILE A 196 16.41 -8.06 -0.62
CA ILE A 196 14.96 -8.05 -0.67
C ILE A 196 14.42 -8.47 0.70
N TRP A 197 13.82 -7.52 1.43
CA TRP A 197 13.39 -7.71 2.81
C TRP A 197 11.87 -7.65 2.94
N GLY A 198 11.23 -8.78 3.25
CA GLY A 198 9.78 -8.85 3.47
C GLY A 198 8.93 -8.41 2.27
N LYS A 199 9.46 -8.54 1.04
CA LYS A 199 8.84 -8.12 -0.22
C LYS A 199 8.87 -9.29 -1.21
N ASN A 200 7.71 -9.60 -1.80
CA ASN A 200 7.60 -10.58 -2.90
C ASN A 200 7.20 -9.88 -4.22
N PRO A 201 8.11 -9.10 -4.82
CA PRO A 201 7.77 -8.11 -5.83
C PRO A 201 7.26 -8.70 -7.16
N LEU A 202 7.58 -9.95 -7.48
CA LEU A 202 7.05 -10.59 -8.69
C LEU A 202 5.54 -10.81 -8.62
N MET A 203 5.03 -11.15 -7.43
CA MET A 203 3.60 -11.39 -7.21
C MET A 203 2.85 -10.11 -6.93
N SER A 204 3.44 -9.20 -6.15
CA SER A 204 2.74 -8.01 -5.69
C SER A 204 3.00 -6.76 -6.52
N ASN A 205 4.13 -6.61 -7.22
CA ASN A 205 4.53 -5.33 -7.87
C ASN A 205 4.26 -4.10 -6.96
N PRO A 206 4.65 -4.14 -5.67
CA PRO A 206 4.09 -3.25 -4.69
C PRO A 206 4.66 -1.84 -4.85
N ASP A 207 3.84 -0.84 -4.51
CA ASP A 207 4.28 0.54 -4.32
C ASP A 207 4.94 1.19 -5.54
N GLY A 208 4.64 0.72 -6.76
CA GLY A 208 5.22 1.25 -8.00
C GLY A 208 6.47 0.52 -8.48
N PHE A 209 6.96 -0.43 -7.69
CA PHE A 209 8.12 -1.22 -8.04
C PHE A 209 7.76 -2.36 -9.01
N TYR A 210 8.35 -2.30 -10.21
CA TYR A 210 8.19 -3.35 -11.20
C TYR A 210 9.07 -4.56 -10.87
N GLY A 211 8.50 -5.62 -10.30
CA GLY A 211 9.26 -6.73 -9.73
C GLY A 211 10.11 -7.53 -10.71
N HIS A 212 9.75 -7.54 -12.00
CA HIS A 212 10.58 -8.20 -13.03
C HIS A 212 11.89 -7.48 -13.30
N SER A 213 12.06 -6.23 -12.84
CA SER A 213 13.34 -5.52 -12.89
C SER A 213 14.45 -6.28 -12.16
N ILE A 214 14.11 -7.01 -11.10
CA ILE A 214 15.04 -7.89 -10.38
C ILE A 214 15.53 -9.01 -11.30
N ILE A 215 14.64 -9.62 -12.08
CA ILE A 215 15.01 -10.67 -13.03
C ILE A 215 15.96 -10.13 -14.11
N ASP A 216 15.69 -8.91 -14.58
CA ASP A 216 16.52 -8.27 -15.60
C ASP A 216 17.91 -7.96 -15.04
N MET A 217 18.02 -7.50 -13.79
CA MET A 217 19.30 -7.30 -13.11
C MET A 217 20.03 -8.63 -12.82
N MET A 218 19.32 -9.68 -12.39
CA MET A 218 19.90 -11.02 -12.19
C MET A 218 20.54 -11.58 -13.46
N LYS A 219 19.86 -11.44 -14.61
CA LYS A 219 20.39 -11.87 -15.91
C LYS A 219 21.68 -11.14 -16.29
N ARG A 220 21.91 -9.94 -15.72
CA ARG A 220 23.09 -9.10 -15.93
C ARG A 220 24.18 -9.32 -14.88
N GLY A 221 23.94 -10.16 -13.87
CA GLY A 221 24.94 -10.57 -12.89
C GLY A 221 24.64 -10.19 -11.44
N THR A 222 23.58 -9.43 -11.17
CA THR A 222 23.19 -9.07 -9.80
C THR A 222 22.76 -10.31 -8.99
N LYS A 223 23.30 -10.43 -7.78
CA LYS A 223 22.94 -11.46 -6.82
C LYS A 223 21.86 -10.96 -5.85
N ILE A 224 21.16 -11.89 -5.20
CA ILE A 224 20.07 -11.55 -4.27
C ILE A 224 20.39 -12.09 -2.87
N ILE A 225 20.12 -11.26 -1.88
CA ILE A 225 19.92 -11.66 -0.48
C ILE A 225 18.43 -11.52 -0.16
N CYS A 226 17.82 -12.54 0.41
CA CYS A 226 16.39 -12.52 0.77
C CYS A 226 16.23 -12.63 2.28
N VAL A 227 15.47 -11.71 2.88
CA VAL A 227 15.07 -11.75 4.29
C VAL A 227 13.57 -11.96 4.35
N ASP A 228 13.15 -13.19 4.60
CA ASP A 228 11.74 -13.59 4.62
C ASP A 228 11.57 -14.91 5.40
N PRO A 229 10.57 -15.04 6.30
CA PRO A 229 10.27 -16.33 6.95
C PRO A 229 9.89 -17.43 5.94
N ARG A 230 9.46 -17.07 4.73
CA ARG A 230 9.08 -17.97 3.64
C ARG A 230 10.07 -17.90 2.48
N ILE A 231 10.61 -19.05 2.07
CA ILE A 231 11.35 -19.15 0.80
C ILE A 231 10.38 -19.11 -0.39
N HIS A 232 10.18 -17.93 -0.98
CA HIS A 232 9.45 -17.75 -2.24
C HIS A 232 10.38 -17.91 -3.46
N TRP A 233 9.85 -17.71 -4.68
CA TRP A 233 10.60 -17.94 -5.92
C TRP A 233 11.94 -17.21 -5.97
N LEU A 234 11.97 -15.90 -5.67
CA LEU A 234 13.24 -15.15 -5.59
C LEU A 234 14.16 -15.69 -4.48
N GLY A 235 13.63 -16.11 -3.33
CA GLY A 235 14.41 -16.77 -2.29
C GLY A 235 15.09 -18.06 -2.77
N THR A 236 14.45 -18.86 -3.63
CA THR A 236 15.11 -20.04 -4.24
C THR A 236 16.25 -19.68 -5.21
N ARG A 237 16.37 -18.41 -5.60
CA ARG A 237 17.42 -17.87 -6.47
C ARG A 237 18.39 -16.95 -5.72
N ALA A 238 18.15 -16.72 -4.44
CA ALA A 238 19.02 -15.90 -3.61
C ALA A 238 20.27 -16.70 -3.22
N GLU A 239 21.39 -16.02 -3.12
CA GLU A 239 22.64 -16.60 -2.60
C GLU A 239 22.52 -16.85 -1.10
N HIS A 240 21.81 -15.96 -0.40
CA HIS A 240 21.49 -16.11 1.02
C HIS A 240 19.99 -15.89 1.25
N VAL A 241 19.37 -16.78 2.04
CA VAL A 241 18.03 -16.57 2.59
C VAL A 241 18.12 -16.56 4.11
N LEU A 242 17.82 -15.42 4.73
CA LEU A 242 17.75 -15.28 6.18
C LEU A 242 16.30 -15.56 6.58
N GLN A 243 15.99 -16.83 6.86
CA GLN A 243 14.67 -17.27 7.32
C GLN A 243 14.47 -16.97 8.81
N LEU A 244 14.22 -15.71 9.11
CA LEU A 244 13.98 -15.25 10.47
C LEU A 244 12.62 -15.68 11.01
N ARG A 245 12.51 -15.68 12.35
CA ARG A 245 11.26 -15.72 13.09
C ARG A 245 10.41 -14.49 12.72
N PRO A 246 9.14 -14.66 12.34
CA PRO A 246 8.31 -13.50 12.03
C PRO A 246 8.22 -12.52 13.22
N GLY A 247 8.42 -11.24 12.93
CA GLY A 247 8.38 -10.18 13.94
C GLY A 247 9.73 -9.80 14.55
N THR A 248 10.84 -10.42 14.14
CA THR A 248 12.18 -10.18 14.72
C THR A 248 13.12 -9.40 13.81
N ASP A 249 12.60 -8.85 12.72
CA ASP A 249 13.35 -8.14 11.69
C ASP A 249 14.22 -7.02 12.26
N THR A 250 13.72 -6.23 13.23
CA THR A 250 14.49 -5.12 13.83
C THR A 250 15.74 -5.62 14.55
N ALA A 251 15.66 -6.75 15.26
CA ALA A 251 16.83 -7.35 15.91
C ALA A 251 17.86 -7.79 14.86
N LEU A 252 17.40 -8.34 13.73
CA LEU A 252 18.29 -8.72 12.62
C LEU A 252 18.99 -7.48 12.06
N ALA A 253 18.27 -6.40 11.76
CA ALA A 253 18.85 -5.17 11.22
C ALA A 253 19.90 -4.55 12.17
N LEU A 254 19.60 -4.53 13.48
CA LEU A 254 20.55 -4.07 14.51
C LEU A 254 21.78 -4.98 14.63
N GLY A 255 21.63 -6.29 14.45
CA GLY A 255 22.75 -7.22 14.37
C GLY A 255 23.64 -7.03 13.14
N LEU A 256 23.05 -6.72 11.99
CA LEU A 256 23.80 -6.37 10.78
C LEU A 256 24.60 -5.07 10.99
N LEU A 257 23.99 -4.05 11.58
CA LEU A 257 24.65 -2.80 11.95
C LEU A 257 25.81 -3.05 12.93
N ASN A 258 25.60 -3.89 13.95
CA ASN A 258 26.64 -4.25 14.92
C ASN A 258 27.90 -4.76 14.21
N VAL A 259 27.76 -5.74 13.31
CA VAL A 259 28.90 -6.32 12.60
C VAL A 259 29.56 -5.29 11.68
N ILE A 260 28.77 -4.55 10.89
CA ILE A 260 29.30 -3.55 9.95
C ILE A 260 30.11 -2.47 10.69
N ILE A 261 29.63 -2.00 11.83
CA ILE A 261 30.29 -0.94 12.62
C ILE A 261 31.52 -1.50 13.34
N ASN A 262 31.43 -2.68 13.97
CA ASN A 262 32.54 -3.26 14.73
C ASN A 262 33.69 -3.79 13.83
N GLU A 263 33.39 -4.18 12.60
CA GLU A 263 34.39 -4.59 11.60
C GLU A 263 34.86 -3.45 10.70
N ASP A 264 34.42 -2.21 10.96
CA ASP A 264 34.84 -1.01 10.23
C ASP A 264 34.52 -1.06 8.71
N LEU A 265 33.32 -1.57 8.37
CA LEU A 265 32.88 -1.80 6.98
C LEU A 265 31.95 -0.70 6.43
N TYR A 266 31.82 0.42 7.15
CA TYR A 266 30.96 1.54 6.76
C TYR A 266 31.74 2.60 5.97
N ASP A 267 31.01 3.49 5.29
CA ASP A 267 31.53 4.63 4.55
C ASP A 267 31.82 5.79 5.51
N HIS A 268 33.08 5.91 5.93
CA HIS A 268 33.53 6.96 6.85
C HIS A 268 33.27 8.37 6.34
N GLU A 269 33.48 8.62 5.04
CA GLU A 269 33.30 9.96 4.47
C GLU A 269 31.82 10.34 4.48
N PHE A 270 30.93 9.40 4.15
CA PHE A 270 29.50 9.65 4.21
C PHE A 270 29.04 9.90 5.65
N VAL A 271 29.48 9.05 6.59
CA VAL A 271 29.12 9.16 8.01
C VAL A 271 29.57 10.50 8.59
N GLU A 272 30.82 10.91 8.38
CA GLU A 272 31.36 12.16 8.92
C GLU A 272 30.64 13.40 8.38
N LYS A 273 30.28 13.41 7.10
CA LYS A 273 29.72 14.60 6.44
C LYS A 273 28.21 14.71 6.51
N TRP A 274 27.51 13.58 6.50
CA TRP A 274 26.09 13.55 6.15
C TRP A 274 25.22 12.83 7.17
N THR A 275 25.77 12.40 8.32
CA THR A 275 24.98 11.73 9.36
C THR A 275 25.07 12.45 10.70
N TYR A 276 23.98 12.39 11.45
CA TYR A 276 23.88 12.85 12.83
C TYR A 276 23.57 11.66 13.74
N GLY A 277 24.29 11.53 14.86
CA GLY A 277 24.02 10.50 15.86
C GLY A 277 24.74 9.15 15.67
N PHE A 278 25.86 9.12 14.93
CA PHE A 278 26.56 7.87 14.63
C PHE A 278 27.19 7.21 15.87
N GLU A 279 27.79 7.99 16.78
CA GLU A 279 28.41 7.41 17.99
C GLU A 279 27.36 6.82 18.93
N GLU A 280 26.20 7.44 19.04
CA GLU A 280 25.06 6.94 19.80
C GLU A 280 24.50 5.65 19.17
N LEU A 281 24.41 5.59 17.84
CA LEU A 281 24.04 4.35 17.13
C LEU A 281 25.08 3.25 17.37
N LYS A 282 26.37 3.59 17.30
CA LYS A 282 27.48 2.66 17.55
C LYS A 282 27.48 2.09 18.96
N GLU A 283 27.08 2.87 19.96
CA GLU A 283 26.84 2.38 21.33
C GLU A 283 25.62 1.46 21.38
N ARG A 284 24.49 1.88 20.79
CA ARG A 284 23.24 1.11 20.77
C ARG A 284 23.39 -0.28 20.17
N VAL A 285 24.09 -0.39 19.05
CA VAL A 285 24.21 -1.68 18.35
C VAL A 285 25.00 -2.71 19.17
N GLN A 286 25.78 -2.31 20.17
CA GLN A 286 26.48 -3.25 21.07
C GLN A 286 25.51 -4.08 21.92
N GLU A 287 24.27 -3.63 22.09
CA GLU A 287 23.22 -4.42 22.72
C GLU A 287 22.72 -5.58 21.85
N TYR A 288 23.14 -5.65 20.58
CA TYR A 288 22.69 -6.61 19.58
C TYR A 288 23.86 -7.38 18.93
N PRO A 289 24.72 -8.05 19.73
CA PRO A 289 25.77 -8.88 19.16
C PRO A 289 25.18 -10.07 18.36
N PRO A 290 25.88 -10.58 17.33
CA PRO A 290 25.35 -11.64 16.46
C PRO A 290 24.84 -12.87 17.19
N GLU A 291 25.43 -13.25 18.32
CA GLU A 291 24.99 -14.38 19.17
C GLU A 291 23.57 -14.16 19.71
N LYS A 292 23.32 -12.99 20.31
CA LYS A 292 22.01 -12.62 20.84
C LYS A 292 20.98 -12.51 19.72
N VAL A 293 21.38 -11.92 18.59
CA VAL A 293 20.49 -11.75 17.43
C VAL A 293 20.12 -13.11 16.82
N ALA A 294 21.04 -14.07 16.77
CA ALA A 294 20.75 -15.42 16.32
C ALA A 294 19.70 -16.12 17.21
N GLU A 295 19.79 -15.95 18.53
CA GLU A 295 18.79 -16.49 19.47
C GLU A 295 17.40 -15.89 19.27
N ILE A 296 17.33 -14.56 19.09
CA ILE A 296 16.06 -13.84 18.90
C ILE A 296 15.42 -14.23 17.57
N THR A 297 16.21 -14.22 16.49
CA THR A 297 15.73 -14.28 15.10
C THR A 297 15.64 -15.70 14.56
N TRP A 298 16.31 -16.66 15.18
CA TRP A 298 16.53 -18.02 14.67
C TRP A 298 17.38 -18.10 13.39
N VAL A 299 17.97 -16.98 12.95
CA VAL A 299 18.94 -16.97 11.85
C VAL A 299 20.30 -17.40 12.41
N PRO A 300 21.02 -18.32 11.76
CA PRO A 300 22.36 -18.71 12.20
C PRO A 300 23.30 -17.51 12.31
N LYS A 301 24.07 -17.44 13.41
CA LYS A 301 25.03 -16.37 13.70
C LYS A 301 25.99 -16.13 12.54
N GLU A 302 26.53 -17.21 11.98
CA GLU A 302 27.52 -17.17 10.90
C GLU A 302 26.92 -16.52 9.65
N GLN A 303 25.64 -16.80 9.37
CA GLN A 303 24.93 -16.20 8.24
C GLN A 303 24.69 -14.70 8.46
N ILE A 304 24.39 -14.26 9.68
CA ILE A 304 24.24 -12.83 10.02
C ILE A 304 25.56 -12.09 9.74
N ILE A 305 26.69 -12.64 10.20
CA ILE A 305 28.01 -12.04 10.00
C ILE A 305 28.38 -11.99 8.51
N GLU A 306 28.18 -13.10 7.79
CA GLU A 306 28.47 -13.18 6.35
C GLU A 306 27.66 -12.14 5.56
N VAL A 307 26.36 -12.05 5.79
CA VAL A 307 25.48 -11.10 5.11
C VAL A 307 25.83 -9.66 5.47
N ALA A 308 26.15 -9.37 6.74
CA ALA A 308 26.61 -8.04 7.15
C ALA A 308 27.89 -7.61 6.42
N ARG A 309 28.85 -8.52 6.27
CA ARG A 309 30.08 -8.27 5.50
C ARG A 309 29.79 -8.00 4.03
N ILE A 310 28.88 -8.75 3.41
CA ILE A 310 28.45 -8.50 2.03
C ILE A 310 27.82 -7.11 1.91
N ILE A 311 26.89 -6.75 2.80
CA ILE A 311 26.22 -5.44 2.78
C ILE A 311 27.23 -4.28 2.98
N GLY A 312 28.21 -4.43 3.87
CA GLY A 312 29.24 -3.42 4.09
C GLY A 312 30.18 -3.22 2.89
N THR A 313 30.53 -4.32 2.20
CA THR A 313 31.60 -4.31 1.19
C THR A 313 31.15 -4.26 -0.27
N ALA A 314 29.97 -4.79 -0.62
CA ALA A 314 29.43 -4.76 -1.98
C ALA A 314 28.95 -3.35 -2.35
N LYS A 315 29.37 -2.82 -3.50
CA LYS A 315 29.05 -1.43 -3.92
C LYS A 315 28.55 -1.35 -5.37
N PRO A 316 27.28 -0.95 -5.63
CA PRO A 316 26.22 -0.68 -4.65
C PRO A 316 25.55 -1.99 -4.19
N CYS A 317 24.97 -1.95 -3.00
CA CYS A 317 24.17 -3.00 -2.38
C CYS A 317 22.87 -2.40 -1.82
N PRO A 318 21.89 -2.08 -2.68
CA PRO A 318 20.65 -1.47 -2.22
C PRO A 318 19.75 -2.47 -1.48
N ILE A 319 19.00 -1.95 -0.50
CA ILE A 319 18.04 -2.70 0.30
C ILE A 319 16.62 -2.28 -0.07
N GLN A 320 15.86 -3.18 -0.67
CA GLN A 320 14.44 -3.00 -0.87
C GLN A 320 13.64 -3.68 0.23
N TRP A 321 12.92 -2.90 1.03
CA TRP A 321 11.94 -3.46 1.97
C TRP A 321 10.50 -3.38 1.45
N GLY A 322 9.64 -4.25 2.01
CA GLY A 322 8.23 -4.37 1.65
C GLY A 322 7.26 -4.15 2.80
N LEU A 323 5.98 -4.46 2.53
CA LEU A 323 4.85 -4.23 3.43
C LEU A 323 4.98 -4.95 4.78
N ALA A 324 5.74 -6.05 4.86
CA ALA A 324 5.96 -6.74 6.12
C ALA A 324 6.62 -5.86 7.20
N VAL A 325 7.39 -4.85 6.78
CA VAL A 325 7.94 -3.82 7.68
C VAL A 325 6.84 -2.97 8.26
N ASP A 326 5.94 -2.45 7.42
CA ASP A 326 4.84 -1.56 7.83
C ASP A 326 3.80 -2.28 8.70
N GLU A 327 3.64 -3.59 8.52
CA GLU A 327 2.67 -4.46 9.18
C GLU A 327 3.22 -5.15 10.44
N ASN A 328 4.04 -4.41 11.18
CA ASN A 328 4.63 -4.83 12.44
C ASN A 328 4.65 -3.64 13.42
N PRO A 329 4.28 -3.81 14.71
CA PRO A 329 4.42 -2.75 15.72
C PRO A 329 5.85 -2.22 15.88
N ASN A 330 6.87 -3.03 15.56
CA ASN A 330 8.27 -2.60 15.50
C ASN A 330 8.67 -1.98 14.15
N GLY A 331 7.72 -1.80 13.23
CA GLY A 331 7.97 -1.42 11.83
C GLY A 331 8.69 -0.09 11.68
N VAL A 332 8.37 0.89 12.53
CA VAL A 332 9.08 2.18 12.61
C VAL A 332 10.55 1.97 12.94
N GLN A 333 10.84 1.16 13.97
CA GLN A 333 12.20 0.89 14.43
C GLN A 333 12.99 0.10 13.39
N LEU A 334 12.33 -0.83 12.69
CA LEU A 334 12.92 -1.56 11.57
C LEU A 334 13.25 -0.63 10.40
N GLY A 335 12.30 0.24 10.01
CA GLY A 335 12.52 1.24 8.95
C GLY A 335 13.71 2.14 9.27
N HIS A 336 13.82 2.60 10.52
CA HIS A 336 14.96 3.38 10.99
C HIS A 336 16.27 2.59 10.85
N ALA A 337 16.33 1.35 11.34
CA ALA A 337 17.53 0.52 11.23
C ALA A 337 17.93 0.21 9.78
N ILE A 338 16.97 0.00 8.86
CA ILE A 338 17.26 -0.21 7.44
C ILE A 338 17.78 1.08 6.78
N LEU A 339 17.19 2.23 7.11
CA LEU A 339 17.69 3.53 6.62
C LEU A 339 19.11 3.79 7.12
N ALA A 340 19.41 3.47 8.38
CA ALA A 340 20.76 3.53 8.92
C ALA A 340 21.73 2.61 8.15
N LEU A 341 21.34 1.34 7.87
CA LEU A 341 22.14 0.42 7.05
C LEU A 341 22.45 1.01 5.67
N ILE A 342 21.45 1.54 4.97
CA ILE A 342 21.60 2.15 3.64
C ILE A 342 22.55 3.36 3.70
N ALA A 343 22.36 4.24 4.69
CA ALA A 343 23.11 5.47 4.84
C ALA A 343 24.58 5.19 5.16
N ILE A 344 24.88 4.45 6.23
CA ILE A 344 26.27 4.23 6.67
C ILE A 344 27.06 3.38 5.67
N THR A 345 26.40 2.62 4.80
CA THR A 345 27.08 1.84 3.75
C THR A 345 27.22 2.60 2.43
N GLY A 346 26.87 3.89 2.38
CA GLY A 346 27.07 4.74 1.20
C GLY A 346 26.19 4.35 0.00
N ASN A 347 25.02 3.77 0.26
CA ASN A 347 24.08 3.33 -0.78
C ASN A 347 22.95 4.34 -1.05
N LEU A 348 22.90 5.45 -0.32
CA LEU A 348 21.86 6.45 -0.46
C LEU A 348 22.15 7.39 -1.63
N ASP A 349 21.20 7.48 -2.56
CA ASP A 349 21.18 8.39 -3.69
C ASP A 349 22.39 8.31 -4.66
N VAL A 350 22.87 7.10 -4.90
CA VAL A 350 23.98 6.78 -5.82
C VAL A 350 23.52 5.88 -6.96
N PRO A 351 24.22 5.85 -8.13
CA PRO A 351 23.91 4.94 -9.22
C PRO A 351 23.82 3.48 -8.77
N GLY A 352 22.69 2.82 -9.04
CA GLY A 352 22.45 1.43 -8.63
C GLY A 352 22.18 1.22 -7.13
N GLY A 353 22.19 2.29 -6.34
CA GLY A 353 21.87 2.29 -4.92
C GLY A 353 20.37 2.49 -4.68
N ILE A 354 20.05 3.36 -3.73
CA ILE A 354 18.68 3.75 -3.38
C ILE A 354 18.39 5.13 -3.97
N THR A 355 17.40 5.25 -4.84
CA THR A 355 16.88 6.55 -5.28
C THR A 355 15.96 7.14 -4.21
N ILE A 356 16.02 8.46 -4.07
CA ILE A 356 15.09 9.24 -3.24
C ILE A 356 14.49 10.36 -4.08
N GLY A 357 13.22 10.68 -3.80
CA GLY A 357 12.53 11.81 -4.41
C GLY A 357 12.81 13.11 -3.65
N PRO A 358 12.72 14.28 -4.31
CA PRO A 358 12.68 15.55 -3.59
C PRO A 358 11.42 15.62 -2.69
N PRO A 359 11.38 16.51 -1.69
CA PRO A 359 10.22 16.66 -0.79
C PRO A 359 8.88 17.04 -1.47
N ALA A 360 8.85 17.36 -2.77
CA ALA A 360 7.65 17.75 -3.51
C ALA A 360 7.08 16.60 -4.36
N ALA A 361 5.74 16.50 -4.42
CA ALA A 361 5.04 15.50 -5.23
C ALA A 361 4.92 15.91 -6.71
N LEU A 362 4.96 14.93 -7.61
CA LEU A 362 4.90 15.13 -9.08
C LEU A 362 3.52 15.49 -9.65
N MET A 363 2.45 15.56 -8.85
CA MET A 363 1.16 16.11 -9.28
C MET A 363 0.71 17.20 -8.34
N GLY A 364 1.12 18.43 -8.64
CA GLY A 364 0.52 19.67 -8.14
C GLY A 364 0.15 19.71 -6.66
N LYS A 365 -0.80 20.58 -6.32
CA LYS A 365 -1.23 20.87 -4.93
C LYS A 365 -2.59 20.24 -4.60
N TRP A 366 -2.91 19.10 -5.21
CA TRP A 366 -4.27 18.54 -5.24
C TRP A 366 -4.38 17.12 -4.65
N ARG A 367 -3.67 16.88 -3.55
CA ARG A 367 -3.83 15.68 -2.71
C ARG A 367 -4.00 16.08 -1.25
N MET A 368 -2.98 15.89 -0.41
CA MET A 368 -3.03 16.25 1.02
C MET A 368 -2.99 17.76 1.23
N GLU A 369 -2.46 18.49 0.25
CA GLU A 369 -2.32 19.94 0.23
C GLU A 369 -3.69 20.64 0.25
N THR A 370 -4.74 19.94 -0.19
CA THR A 370 -6.13 20.39 -0.09
C THR A 370 -6.60 20.64 1.34
N ARG A 371 -5.86 20.15 2.37
CA ARG A 371 -6.07 20.54 3.77
C ARG A 371 -6.09 22.06 3.96
N SER A 372 -5.37 22.81 3.12
CA SER A 372 -5.28 24.28 3.18
C SER A 372 -6.63 24.99 2.98
N GLN A 373 -7.65 24.27 2.50
CA GLN A 373 -9.01 24.77 2.33
C GLN A 373 -9.86 24.64 3.61
N LEU A 374 -9.35 23.94 4.64
CA LEU A 374 -10.01 23.82 5.94
C LEU A 374 -9.46 24.86 6.93
N PRO A 375 -10.32 25.48 7.76
CA PRO A 375 -9.87 26.29 8.88
C PRO A 375 -9.06 25.48 9.89
N ASP A 376 -8.04 26.08 10.50
CA ASP A 376 -7.16 25.40 11.46
C ASP A 376 -7.92 24.85 12.69
N GLU A 377 -8.99 25.53 13.13
CA GLU A 377 -9.87 25.04 14.23
C GLU A 377 -10.55 23.71 13.87
N LEU A 378 -11.05 23.60 12.63
CA LEU A 378 -11.67 22.37 12.15
C LEU A 378 -10.61 21.28 11.92
N TRP A 379 -9.46 21.66 11.37
CA TRP A 379 -8.33 20.77 11.17
C TRP A 379 -7.90 20.12 12.50
N ALA A 380 -7.81 20.90 13.59
CA ALA A 380 -7.44 20.39 14.91
C ALA A 380 -8.40 19.33 15.47
N LYS A 381 -9.63 19.20 14.95
CA LYS A 381 -10.61 18.19 15.40
C LYS A 381 -10.38 16.79 14.84
N ARG A 382 -9.36 16.57 14.00
CA ARG A 382 -9.06 15.23 13.45
C ARG A 382 -8.94 14.19 14.56
N ILE A 383 -9.69 13.10 14.44
CA ILE A 383 -9.70 12.02 15.44
C ILE A 383 -8.31 11.40 15.58
N GLY A 384 -7.77 11.37 16.80
CA GLY A 384 -6.45 10.79 17.11
C GLY A 384 -5.25 11.69 16.82
N ALA A 385 -5.45 12.92 16.35
CA ALA A 385 -4.34 13.79 15.95
C ALA A 385 -3.50 14.30 17.12
N GLU A 386 -4.11 14.50 18.29
CA GLU A 386 -3.42 14.95 19.51
C GLU A 386 -2.72 13.76 20.20
N GLU A 387 -3.38 12.60 20.22
CA GLU A 387 -2.88 11.37 20.82
C GLU A 387 -1.70 10.77 20.05
N TRP A 388 -1.67 10.96 18.73
CA TRP A 388 -0.68 10.38 17.82
C TRP A 388 0.02 11.47 16.98
N PRO A 389 0.84 12.33 17.61
CA PRO A 389 1.43 13.50 16.94
C PRO A 389 2.36 13.11 15.79
N ALA A 390 3.12 12.02 15.91
CA ALA A 390 3.97 11.52 14.83
C ALA A 390 3.16 11.21 13.57
N LEU A 391 2.14 10.34 13.68
CA LEU A 391 1.25 10.02 12.56
C LEU A 391 0.57 11.27 12.00
N SER A 392 0.07 12.15 12.87
CA SER A 392 -0.59 13.40 12.48
C SER A 392 0.33 14.37 11.71
N THR A 393 1.63 14.38 12.04
CA THR A 393 2.64 15.19 11.32
C THR A 393 2.89 14.67 9.91
N ALA A 394 2.97 13.35 9.71
CA ALA A 394 3.28 12.79 8.39
C ALA A 394 2.06 12.57 7.50
N MET A 395 0.89 12.35 8.10
CA MET A 395 -0.32 11.94 7.38
C MET A 395 -1.49 12.87 7.68
N ALA A 396 -2.08 13.42 6.62
CA ALA A 396 -3.28 14.24 6.65
C ALA A 396 -4.55 13.39 6.89
N THR A 397 -4.67 12.72 8.04
CA THR A 397 -5.72 11.73 8.29
C THR A 397 -6.09 11.58 9.76
N THR A 398 -7.21 10.90 10.04
CA THR A 398 -7.53 10.41 11.39
C THR A 398 -6.76 9.13 11.70
N HIS A 399 -6.47 8.91 12.99
CA HIS A 399 -5.90 7.65 13.42
C HIS A 399 -6.96 6.52 13.30
N PRO A 400 -6.68 5.39 12.64
CA PRO A 400 -7.68 4.38 12.29
C PRO A 400 -8.24 3.67 13.53
N ASP A 401 -7.40 3.33 14.50
CA ASP A 401 -7.85 2.70 15.73
C ASP A 401 -8.70 3.64 16.60
N GLU A 402 -8.33 4.93 16.69
CA GLU A 402 -9.14 5.93 17.39
C GLU A 402 -10.46 6.19 16.65
N THR A 403 -10.46 6.12 15.32
CA THR A 403 -11.68 6.25 14.51
C THR A 403 -12.68 5.14 14.82
N LEU A 404 -12.22 3.89 14.96
CA LEU A 404 -13.10 2.80 15.40
C LEU A 404 -13.62 3.04 16.82
N ASP A 405 -12.75 3.43 17.75
CA ASP A 405 -13.15 3.74 19.13
C ASP A 405 -14.17 4.91 19.16
N THR A 406 -14.02 5.91 18.28
CA THR A 406 -14.98 7.02 18.12
C THR A 406 -16.32 6.55 17.59
N LEU A 407 -16.36 5.66 16.59
CA LEU A 407 -17.61 5.09 16.09
C LEU A 407 -18.34 4.29 17.18
N GLU A 408 -17.60 3.56 18.03
CA GLU A 408 -18.18 2.77 19.11
C GLU A 408 -18.67 3.61 20.30
N THR A 409 -17.99 4.73 20.59
CA THR A 409 -18.23 5.51 21.82
C THR A 409 -18.91 6.86 21.59
N GLY A 410 -18.88 7.39 20.37
CA GLY A 410 -19.30 8.75 20.05
C GLY A 410 -18.39 9.85 20.60
N LYS A 411 -17.14 9.53 20.98
CA LYS A 411 -16.13 10.47 21.49
C LYS A 411 -14.93 10.54 20.54
N PRO A 412 -14.34 11.73 20.28
CA PRO A 412 -14.63 13.03 20.91
C PRO A 412 -15.97 13.64 20.45
N TYR A 413 -16.52 13.19 19.34
CA TYR A 413 -17.85 13.55 18.85
C TYR A 413 -18.44 12.38 18.03
N LYS A 414 -19.75 12.40 17.80
CA LYS A 414 -20.45 11.35 17.08
C LYS A 414 -20.32 11.53 15.56
N LEU A 415 -19.73 10.54 14.89
CA LEU A 415 -19.80 10.41 13.43
C LEU A 415 -21.20 9.97 12.99
N ARG A 416 -21.74 10.59 11.95
CA ARG A 416 -23.11 10.39 11.47
C ARG A 416 -23.21 10.03 10.00
N MET A 417 -22.29 10.51 9.17
CA MET A 417 -22.29 10.19 7.74
C MET A 417 -20.95 9.59 7.34
N GLY A 418 -20.99 8.50 6.56
CA GLY A 418 -19.80 7.87 5.99
C GLY A 418 -19.77 7.96 4.47
N TRP A 419 -18.61 8.27 3.90
CA TRP A 419 -18.34 8.07 2.48
C TRP A 419 -17.27 6.98 2.33
N PHE A 420 -17.52 5.96 1.51
CA PHE A 420 -16.59 4.87 1.28
C PHE A 420 -16.05 4.99 -0.14
N ASN A 421 -14.85 5.55 -0.26
CA ASN A 421 -14.16 5.73 -1.52
C ASN A 421 -13.31 4.48 -1.84
N SER A 422 -13.80 3.62 -2.75
CA SER A 422 -13.04 2.48 -3.27
C SER A 422 -12.53 1.51 -2.19
N THR A 423 -13.32 1.27 -1.13
CA THR A 423 -12.87 0.53 0.04
C THR A 423 -13.85 -0.58 0.46
N ASN A 424 -13.30 -1.79 0.65
CA ASN A 424 -14.04 -2.99 1.07
C ASN A 424 -13.38 -3.59 2.33
N PHE A 425 -13.32 -2.79 3.39
CA PHE A 425 -12.48 -3.10 4.54
C PHE A 425 -13.02 -4.22 5.43
N ILE A 426 -14.34 -4.48 5.44
CA ILE A 426 -14.88 -5.64 6.19
C ILE A 426 -14.45 -6.99 5.56
N SER A 427 -14.00 -7.00 4.30
CA SER A 427 -13.54 -8.20 3.58
C SER A 427 -12.06 -8.54 3.77
N ALA A 428 -11.50 -8.28 4.95
CA ALA A 428 -10.09 -8.52 5.27
C ALA A 428 -9.10 -7.74 4.36
N THR A 429 -9.54 -6.61 3.81
CA THR A 429 -8.71 -5.78 2.91
C THR A 429 -7.87 -4.80 3.72
N CYS A 430 -8.51 -4.07 4.64
CA CYS A 430 -7.97 -2.86 5.26
C CYS A 430 -8.47 -2.64 6.70
N SER A 431 -8.75 -3.67 7.51
CA SER A 431 -9.13 -3.47 8.92
C SER A 431 -8.74 -4.66 9.79
N ALA A 432 -8.27 -4.41 11.01
CA ALA A 432 -8.24 -5.40 12.09
C ALA A 432 -9.62 -5.45 12.78
N GLN A 433 -10.01 -6.60 13.34
CA GLN A 433 -11.33 -6.76 14.00
C GLN A 433 -12.52 -6.30 13.12
N PRO A 434 -12.72 -6.87 11.92
CA PRO A 434 -13.76 -6.44 10.99
C PRO A 434 -15.20 -6.56 11.54
N ASP A 435 -15.44 -7.42 12.53
CA ASP A 435 -16.72 -7.53 13.23
C ASP A 435 -17.03 -6.31 14.11
N ARG A 436 -16.01 -5.70 14.72
CA ARG A 436 -16.14 -4.46 15.49
C ARG A 436 -16.48 -3.31 14.57
N TRP A 437 -15.73 -3.17 13.48
CA TRP A 437 -16.06 -2.22 12.42
C TRP A 437 -17.48 -2.40 11.91
N TYR A 438 -17.89 -3.64 11.61
CA TYR A 438 -19.24 -3.90 11.12
C TYR A 438 -20.30 -3.42 12.11
N ARG A 439 -20.15 -3.72 13.40
CA ARG A 439 -21.07 -3.25 14.45
C ARG A 439 -21.05 -1.73 14.60
N ALA A 440 -19.88 -1.12 14.62
CA ALA A 440 -19.71 0.31 14.84
C ALA A 440 -20.30 1.15 13.69
N LEU A 441 -20.14 0.69 12.45
CA LEU A 441 -20.64 1.40 11.25
C LEU A 441 -22.16 1.38 11.09
N GLN A 442 -22.86 0.46 11.78
CA GLN A 442 -24.32 0.51 11.84
C GLN A 442 -24.83 1.80 12.50
N SER A 443 -23.99 2.50 13.27
CA SER A 443 -24.33 3.77 13.91
C SER A 443 -24.40 4.96 12.95
N LEU A 444 -23.80 4.85 11.76
CA LEU A 444 -23.84 5.89 10.73
C LEU A 444 -25.24 5.98 10.14
N GLU A 445 -25.78 7.19 10.03
CA GLU A 445 -27.16 7.48 9.68
C GLU A 445 -27.37 7.59 8.16
N PHE A 446 -26.32 7.90 7.40
CA PHE A 446 -26.33 7.92 5.94
C PHE A 446 -24.95 7.57 5.38
N ASN A 447 -24.90 6.71 4.36
CA ASN A 447 -23.66 6.27 3.75
C ASN A 447 -23.69 6.32 2.23
N VAL A 448 -22.60 6.80 1.65
CA VAL A 448 -22.34 6.74 0.21
C VAL A 448 -21.19 5.77 -0.04
N VAL A 449 -21.35 4.85 -0.98
CA VAL A 449 -20.28 3.94 -1.39
C VAL A 449 -20.03 4.11 -2.88
N GLN A 450 -18.78 4.30 -3.27
CA GLN A 450 -18.35 4.29 -4.65
C GLN A 450 -17.42 3.10 -4.91
N ASP A 451 -17.82 2.22 -5.82
CA ASP A 451 -17.05 1.03 -6.19
C ASP A 451 -17.49 0.54 -7.59
N THR A 452 -16.84 -0.50 -8.07
CA THR A 452 -17.16 -1.15 -9.36
C THR A 452 -18.14 -2.31 -9.23
N PHE A 453 -18.18 -2.94 -8.06
CA PHE A 453 -19.05 -4.08 -7.75
C PHE A 453 -19.78 -3.85 -6.42
N MET A 454 -20.92 -4.51 -6.26
CA MET A 454 -21.57 -4.62 -4.96
C MET A 454 -20.73 -5.49 -4.02
N THR A 455 -19.84 -4.85 -3.26
CA THR A 455 -18.95 -5.52 -2.28
C THR A 455 -19.68 -5.81 -0.96
N PRO A 456 -19.13 -6.64 -0.06
CA PRO A 456 -19.69 -6.82 1.28
C PRO A 456 -19.87 -5.51 2.05
N THR A 457 -18.89 -4.58 1.99
CA THR A 457 -19.03 -3.24 2.58
C THR A 457 -20.18 -2.45 1.94
N ALA A 458 -20.29 -2.46 0.61
CA ALA A 458 -21.37 -1.76 -0.09
C ALA A 458 -22.75 -2.32 0.30
N MET A 459 -22.90 -3.65 0.28
CA MET A 459 -24.16 -4.31 0.61
C MET A 459 -24.59 -4.06 2.06
N ALA A 460 -23.63 -4.10 3.00
CA ALA A 460 -23.89 -3.86 4.41
C ALA A 460 -24.27 -2.41 4.73
N PHE A 461 -23.66 -1.42 4.07
CA PHE A 461 -23.73 -0.03 4.56
C PHE A 461 -24.30 0.99 3.60
N ALA A 462 -24.17 0.82 2.28
CA ALA A 462 -24.48 1.87 1.31
C ALA A 462 -25.96 2.25 1.33
N ASP A 463 -26.29 3.53 1.39
CA ASP A 463 -27.64 4.03 1.09
C ASP A 463 -27.71 4.52 -0.36
N ILE A 464 -26.62 5.12 -0.84
CA ILE A 464 -26.36 5.43 -2.24
C ILE A 464 -25.10 4.68 -2.70
N PHE A 465 -25.18 4.03 -3.85
CA PHE A 465 -24.06 3.43 -4.55
C PHE A 465 -23.74 4.24 -5.81
N LEU A 466 -22.50 4.68 -5.97
CA LEU A 466 -22.01 5.40 -7.15
C LEU A 466 -21.07 4.50 -7.97
N PRO A 467 -21.36 4.25 -9.26
CA PRO A 467 -20.56 3.35 -10.10
C PRO A 467 -19.25 4.00 -10.55
N LEU A 468 -18.13 3.32 -10.26
CA LEU A 468 -16.82 3.76 -10.74
C LEU A 468 -16.45 3.16 -12.12
N PRO A 469 -15.82 3.94 -13.01
CA PRO A 469 -15.22 3.44 -14.22
C PRO A 469 -13.96 2.64 -13.87
N THR A 470 -13.54 1.78 -14.78
CA THR A 470 -12.18 1.23 -14.75
C THR A 470 -11.20 2.22 -15.38
N PHE A 471 -9.90 2.03 -15.17
CA PHE A 471 -8.85 2.86 -15.77
C PHE A 471 -8.93 2.94 -17.32
N ALA A 472 -9.65 2.03 -17.96
CA ALA A 472 -9.82 2.04 -19.42
C ALA A 472 -11.00 2.92 -19.90
N GLU A 473 -11.80 3.45 -18.98
CA GLU A 473 -13.06 4.14 -19.25
C GLU A 473 -13.06 5.63 -18.91
N HIS A 474 -11.96 6.14 -18.37
CA HIS A 474 -11.79 7.56 -18.09
C HIS A 474 -10.34 7.99 -18.32
N ASP A 475 -10.15 9.29 -18.36
CA ASP A 475 -8.84 9.90 -18.46
C ASP A 475 -8.26 10.11 -17.06
N GLY A 476 -6.94 9.96 -16.95
CA GLY A 476 -6.22 10.06 -15.69
C GLY A 476 -4.71 10.14 -15.89
N VAL A 477 -3.98 10.32 -14.80
CA VAL A 477 -2.51 10.35 -14.81
C VAL A 477 -1.99 9.27 -13.90
N VAL A 478 -0.96 8.54 -14.35
CA VAL A 478 -0.28 7.50 -13.57
C VAL A 478 1.02 7.99 -12.99
N LEU A 479 1.18 7.87 -11.68
CA LEU A 479 2.43 8.14 -10.97
C LEU A 479 2.95 6.90 -10.27
N THR A 480 4.17 6.50 -10.60
CA THR A 480 4.90 5.51 -9.81
C THR A 480 5.16 6.02 -8.39
N HIS A 481 5.24 5.10 -7.42
CA HIS A 481 5.53 5.43 -6.01
C HIS A 481 4.59 6.47 -5.40
N PHE A 482 3.33 6.50 -5.86
CA PHE A 482 2.30 7.47 -5.45
C PHE A 482 2.78 8.93 -5.51
N GLY A 483 3.70 9.24 -6.43
CA GLY A 483 4.25 10.57 -6.64
C GLY A 483 5.41 10.97 -5.73
N ARG A 484 5.79 10.18 -4.71
CA ARG A 484 6.86 10.55 -3.75
C ARG A 484 8.28 10.28 -4.25
N ASN A 485 8.42 9.47 -5.28
CA ASN A 485 9.68 9.21 -5.98
C ASN A 485 9.40 8.72 -7.41
N ALA A 486 8.49 9.38 -8.13
CA ALA A 486 7.99 8.79 -9.38
C ALA A 486 9.07 8.77 -10.46
N ILE A 487 9.24 7.59 -11.03
CA ILE A 487 10.16 7.25 -12.12
C ILE A 487 9.63 7.75 -13.46
N PHE A 488 8.32 7.82 -13.57
CA PHE A 488 7.62 8.34 -14.73
C PHE A 488 6.21 8.79 -14.37
N MET A 489 5.66 9.61 -15.25
CA MET A 489 4.26 9.99 -15.33
C MET A 489 3.66 9.43 -16.62
N GLY A 490 2.54 8.70 -16.55
CA GLY A 490 1.89 8.08 -17.72
C GLY A 490 0.50 8.62 -17.97
N ALA A 491 0.06 8.67 -19.22
CA ALA A 491 -1.33 8.94 -19.55
C ALA A 491 -2.20 7.69 -19.36
N MET A 492 -3.26 7.81 -18.56
CA MET A 492 -4.37 6.88 -18.55
C MET A 492 -5.42 7.43 -19.51
N ASN A 493 -5.61 6.77 -20.65
CA ASN A 493 -6.47 7.23 -21.73
C ASN A 493 -7.81 6.52 -21.73
N LYS A 494 -8.90 7.30 -21.77
CA LYS A 494 -10.25 6.78 -22.00
C LYS A 494 -10.33 6.09 -23.35
N ALA A 495 -10.61 4.79 -23.34
CA ALA A 495 -10.65 3.97 -24.54
C ALA A 495 -12.08 3.63 -25.00
N PHE A 496 -12.99 3.45 -24.03
CA PHE A 496 -14.41 3.18 -24.25
C PHE A 496 -15.20 3.61 -23.00
N GLU A 497 -16.49 3.31 -22.92
CA GLU A 497 -17.33 3.62 -21.76
C GLU A 497 -18.34 2.49 -21.54
N VAL A 498 -18.63 2.16 -20.28
CA VAL A 498 -19.70 1.22 -19.90
C VAL A 498 -20.65 1.90 -18.91
N GLY A 499 -21.93 1.93 -19.29
CA GLY A 499 -22.99 2.53 -18.49
C GLY A 499 -22.76 4.02 -18.23
N GLU A 500 -23.11 4.46 -17.03
CA GLU A 500 -23.02 5.85 -16.58
C GLU A 500 -22.02 5.92 -15.41
N CYS A 501 -20.78 5.50 -15.62
CA CYS A 501 -19.75 5.56 -14.57
C CYS A 501 -19.07 6.94 -14.54
N LYS A 502 -18.66 7.42 -13.36
CA LYS A 502 -17.84 8.64 -13.20
C LYS A 502 -16.61 8.37 -12.35
N SER A 503 -15.45 8.85 -12.79
CA SER A 503 -14.17 8.70 -12.10
C SER A 503 -14.15 9.43 -10.75
N ASP A 504 -13.16 9.09 -9.91
CA ASP A 504 -12.94 9.74 -8.62
C ASP A 504 -12.88 11.28 -8.75
N ILE A 505 -12.12 11.79 -9.72
CA ILE A 505 -11.99 13.24 -9.94
C ILE A 505 -13.28 13.87 -10.46
N GLU A 506 -14.03 13.20 -11.35
CA GLU A 506 -15.32 13.69 -11.83
C GLU A 506 -16.35 13.81 -10.69
N VAL A 507 -16.37 12.82 -9.78
CA VAL A 507 -17.19 12.87 -8.56
C VAL A 507 -16.80 14.05 -7.68
N CYS A 508 -15.50 14.28 -7.47
CA CYS A 508 -15.03 15.42 -6.68
C CYS A 508 -15.39 16.78 -7.31
N ILE A 509 -15.27 16.93 -8.64
CA ILE A 509 -15.66 18.13 -9.38
C ILE A 509 -17.16 18.39 -9.26
N GLU A 510 -17.99 17.37 -9.51
CA GLU A 510 -19.45 17.53 -9.48
C GLU A 510 -19.96 17.86 -8.08
N LEU A 511 -19.48 17.14 -7.06
CA LEU A 511 -19.84 17.39 -5.67
C LEU A 511 -19.32 18.76 -5.22
N GLY A 512 -18.07 19.05 -5.54
CA GLY A 512 -17.38 20.28 -5.21
C GLY A 512 -18.08 21.51 -5.77
N LYS A 513 -18.55 21.48 -7.02
CA LYS A 513 -19.32 22.58 -7.63
C LYS A 513 -20.64 22.87 -6.93
N ARG A 514 -21.27 21.86 -6.32
CA ARG A 514 -22.56 22.00 -5.62
C ARG A 514 -22.40 22.50 -4.19
N LEU A 515 -21.24 22.28 -3.57
CA LEU A 515 -20.99 22.59 -2.15
C LEU A 515 -19.97 23.72 -1.93
N HIS A 516 -18.86 23.69 -2.69
CA HIS A 516 -17.69 24.57 -2.58
C HIS A 516 -17.14 24.97 -3.96
N PRO A 517 -17.93 25.68 -4.80
CA PRO A 517 -17.51 26.03 -6.16
C PRO A 517 -16.22 26.87 -6.23
N GLU A 518 -15.89 27.59 -5.17
CA GLU A 518 -14.63 28.34 -5.01
C GLU A 518 -13.38 27.44 -5.01
N HIS A 519 -13.51 26.18 -4.60
CA HIS A 519 -12.43 25.20 -4.64
C HIS A 519 -12.39 24.44 -5.97
N TRP A 520 -13.47 24.44 -6.76
CA TRP A 520 -13.64 23.58 -7.92
C TRP A 520 -13.98 24.36 -9.20
N PRO A 521 -12.99 25.10 -9.78
CA PRO A 521 -13.20 25.94 -10.95
C PRO A 521 -13.33 25.18 -12.29
N TRP A 522 -13.18 23.86 -12.31
CA TRP A 522 -13.13 23.05 -13.54
C TRP A 522 -14.48 22.43 -13.89
N ASP A 523 -14.79 22.35 -15.19
CA ASP A 523 -15.94 21.62 -15.74
C ASP A 523 -15.61 20.16 -16.08
N THR A 524 -14.35 19.83 -16.35
CA THR A 524 -13.94 18.49 -16.77
C THR A 524 -12.65 18.03 -16.10
N ALA A 525 -12.44 16.70 -16.08
CA ALA A 525 -11.17 16.12 -15.61
C ALA A 525 -9.98 16.57 -16.47
N GLU A 526 -10.18 16.78 -17.78
CA GLU A 526 -9.11 17.28 -18.67
C GLU A 526 -8.67 18.70 -18.29
N GLU A 527 -9.60 19.59 -17.97
CA GLU A 527 -9.27 20.94 -17.48
C GLU A 527 -8.51 20.88 -16.15
N PHE A 528 -8.93 20.00 -15.23
CA PHE A 528 -8.22 19.76 -13.98
C PHE A 528 -6.78 19.30 -14.24
N PHE A 529 -6.57 18.27 -15.05
CA PHE A 529 -5.22 17.77 -15.36
C PHE A 529 -4.36 18.80 -16.10
N ASN A 530 -4.94 19.57 -17.02
CA ASN A 530 -4.21 20.63 -17.71
C ASN A 530 -3.69 21.69 -16.73
N ASP A 531 -4.48 22.06 -15.72
CA ASP A 531 -4.07 23.01 -14.68
C ASP A 531 -3.02 22.43 -13.71
N GLN A 532 -3.03 21.10 -13.50
CA GLN A 532 -1.99 20.43 -12.71
C GLN A 532 -0.66 20.26 -13.46
N LEU A 533 -0.71 20.05 -14.78
CA LEU A 533 0.46 19.68 -15.58
C LEU A 533 1.18 20.88 -16.20
N LYS A 534 0.44 21.86 -16.75
CA LYS A 534 1.04 22.99 -17.48
C LYS A 534 1.99 23.82 -16.62
N PRO A 535 1.64 24.21 -15.38
CA PRO A 535 2.52 25.06 -14.56
C PRO A 535 3.80 24.34 -14.14
N GLU A 536 3.71 23.04 -13.86
CA GLU A 536 4.81 22.26 -13.29
C GLU A 536 5.76 21.70 -14.38
N PHE A 537 5.21 21.31 -15.55
CA PHE A 537 5.98 20.61 -16.58
C PHE A 537 5.99 21.29 -17.95
N GLY A 538 5.22 22.36 -18.13
CA GLY A 538 5.13 23.09 -19.40
C GLY A 538 4.40 22.34 -20.52
N PHE A 539 3.71 21.24 -20.19
CA PHE A 539 2.90 20.46 -21.11
C PHE A 539 1.53 20.16 -20.50
N ASP A 540 0.56 19.77 -21.33
CA ASP A 540 -0.79 19.46 -20.88
C ASP A 540 -1.18 17.99 -21.02
N PHE A 541 -2.42 17.66 -20.68
CA PHE A 541 -2.81 16.26 -20.70
C PHE A 541 -2.73 15.67 -22.11
N ASN A 542 -3.11 16.42 -23.16
CA ASN A 542 -3.00 15.96 -24.55
C ASN A 542 -1.54 15.73 -24.96
N ASP A 543 -0.62 16.61 -24.56
CA ASP A 543 0.81 16.39 -24.78
C ASP A 543 1.30 15.10 -24.10
N LEU A 544 0.83 14.81 -22.89
CA LEU A 544 1.14 13.57 -22.18
C LEU A 544 0.54 12.34 -22.88
N ARG A 545 -0.69 12.44 -23.40
CA ARG A 545 -1.33 11.38 -24.20
C ARG A 545 -0.44 11.00 -25.39
N GLU A 546 0.03 11.98 -26.15
CA GLU A 546 0.89 11.79 -27.32
C GLU A 546 2.29 11.24 -26.97
N LYS A 547 2.84 11.63 -25.82
CA LYS A 547 4.11 11.06 -25.31
C LYS A 547 3.93 9.62 -24.83
N GLY A 548 2.74 9.27 -24.34
CA GLY A 548 2.41 8.05 -23.59
C GLY A 548 2.96 8.08 -22.17
N VAL A 549 4.27 8.29 -22.02
CA VAL A 549 4.98 8.40 -20.75
C VAL A 549 5.99 9.54 -20.77
N PHE A 550 6.05 10.31 -19.68
CA PHE A 550 7.09 11.28 -19.37
C PHE A 550 7.99 10.74 -18.24
N GLN A 551 9.28 10.54 -18.51
CA GLN A 551 10.28 10.22 -17.48
C GLN A 551 10.99 11.52 -17.07
N PRO A 552 10.88 11.99 -15.82
CA PRO A 552 11.60 13.17 -15.36
C PRO A 552 13.11 12.90 -15.38
N PRO A 553 13.94 13.92 -15.61
CA PRO A 553 15.39 13.79 -15.46
C PRO A 553 15.71 13.41 -14.01
N TYR A 554 16.73 12.57 -13.84
CA TYR A 554 17.17 12.12 -12.51
C TYR A 554 18.62 12.49 -12.26
N GLU A 555 18.86 13.07 -11.10
CA GLU A 555 20.19 13.39 -10.60
C GLU A 555 20.47 12.62 -9.31
N TYR A 556 21.65 12.00 -9.25
CA TYR A 556 22.20 11.39 -8.03
C TYR A 556 22.87 12.44 -7.15
N LYS A 557 23.15 12.04 -5.90
CA LYS A 557 23.84 12.83 -4.88
C LYS A 557 23.16 14.18 -4.66
N LYS A 558 21.83 14.19 -4.64
CA LYS A 558 21.00 15.39 -4.44
C LYS A 558 21.34 16.08 -3.13
N TYR A 559 21.72 15.32 -2.11
CA TYR A 559 22.18 15.86 -0.83
C TYR A 559 23.45 16.71 -1.00
N GLU A 560 24.42 16.35 -1.85
CA GLU A 560 25.63 17.18 -2.07
C GLU A 560 25.33 18.47 -2.86
N LYS A 561 24.24 18.46 -3.63
CA LYS A 561 23.86 19.53 -4.58
C LYS A 561 22.80 20.49 -4.04
N GLY A 562 22.32 20.24 -2.82
CA GLY A 562 21.23 21.01 -2.21
C GLY A 562 19.86 20.84 -2.86
N LEU A 563 19.65 19.70 -3.54
CA LEU A 563 18.38 19.40 -4.23
C LEU A 563 17.34 18.71 -3.33
N LEU A 564 17.69 18.40 -2.07
CA LEU A 564 16.77 17.82 -1.09
C LEU A 564 16.22 18.84 -0.10
N ARG A 565 16.77 20.06 -0.06
CA ARG A 565 16.41 21.09 0.93
C ARG A 565 15.69 22.25 0.26
N PHE A 566 14.69 22.81 0.95
CA PHE A 566 13.94 23.97 0.45
C PHE A 566 14.77 25.26 0.37
N ASP A 567 15.84 25.35 1.17
CA ASP A 567 16.78 26.49 1.16
C ASP A 567 17.86 26.36 0.08
N GLY A 568 17.95 25.22 -0.62
CA GLY A 568 18.95 24.96 -1.65
C GLY A 568 20.35 24.66 -1.14
N GLU A 569 20.55 24.56 0.17
CA GLU A 569 21.86 24.23 0.76
C GLU A 569 22.11 22.71 0.69
N PRO A 570 23.38 22.25 0.63
CA PRO A 570 23.69 20.82 0.71
C PRO A 570 23.18 20.18 2.01
N GLY A 571 22.65 18.97 1.90
CA GLY A 571 22.17 18.15 3.01
C GLY A 571 20.80 17.55 2.77
N PHE A 572 20.15 17.19 3.87
CA PHE A 572 18.84 16.57 3.96
C PHE A 572 17.83 17.55 4.56
N ASN A 573 16.53 17.40 4.27
CA ASN A 573 15.49 18.28 4.82
C ASN A 573 14.99 17.78 6.18
N THR A 574 15.94 17.47 7.04
CA THR A 574 15.77 17.14 8.47
C THR A 574 16.10 18.36 9.32
N VAL A 575 15.82 18.29 10.63
CA VAL A 575 16.12 19.38 11.57
C VAL A 575 17.63 19.66 11.62
N THR A 576 18.44 18.60 11.60
CA THR A 576 19.91 18.67 11.61
C THR A 576 20.54 18.97 10.26
N GLY A 577 19.79 18.83 9.17
CA GLY A 577 20.32 18.89 7.80
C GLY A 577 21.10 17.64 7.36
N MET A 578 21.10 16.58 8.17
CA MET A 578 21.81 15.33 7.95
C MET A 578 20.84 14.14 8.00
N VAL A 579 21.31 12.95 7.63
CA VAL A 579 20.60 11.70 7.96
C VAL A 579 20.62 11.52 9.47
N GLU A 580 19.46 11.54 10.11
CA GLU A 580 19.33 11.45 11.56
C GLU A 580 19.34 9.98 12.01
N LEU A 581 20.54 9.40 12.22
CA LEU A 581 20.69 8.08 12.83
C LEU A 581 20.20 8.07 14.29
N CYS A 582 20.24 9.25 14.92
CA CYS A 582 19.58 9.55 16.20
C CYS A 582 18.52 10.64 15.91
N SER A 583 17.24 10.29 16.01
CA SER A 583 16.13 11.15 15.55
C SER A 583 15.73 12.19 16.59
N THR A 584 15.84 13.47 16.20
CA THR A 584 15.40 14.61 17.03
C THR A 584 13.88 14.69 17.15
N LEU A 585 13.15 14.26 16.11
CA LEU A 585 11.69 14.21 16.11
C LEU A 585 11.16 13.16 17.09
N PHE A 586 11.82 12.00 17.19
CA PHE A 586 11.44 10.95 18.12
C PHE A 586 11.56 11.44 19.56
N GLU A 587 12.66 12.12 19.90
CA GLU A 587 12.83 12.74 21.20
C GLU A 587 11.72 13.77 21.48
N ALA A 588 11.37 14.62 20.50
CA ALA A 588 10.29 15.60 20.63
C ALA A 588 8.90 14.97 20.86
N TRP A 589 8.68 13.74 20.38
CA TRP A 589 7.47 12.96 20.63
C TRP A 589 7.57 12.03 21.85
N GLY A 590 8.68 12.04 22.59
CA GLY A 590 8.88 11.18 23.76
C GLY A 590 9.17 9.71 23.44
N GLU A 591 9.66 9.42 22.24
CA GLU A 591 10.15 8.10 21.82
C GLU A 591 11.68 8.01 21.97
N ASP A 592 12.23 6.79 22.03
CA ASP A 592 13.67 6.58 21.94
C ASP A 592 14.20 7.08 20.58
N PRO A 593 15.21 7.97 20.55
CA PRO A 593 15.70 8.54 19.31
C PRO A 593 16.46 7.53 18.43
N LEU A 594 16.85 6.38 18.99
CA LEU A 594 17.61 5.34 18.31
C LEU A 594 16.76 4.07 18.11
N PRO A 595 17.04 3.27 17.06
CA PRO A 595 16.29 2.04 16.83
C PRO A 595 16.52 1.00 17.93
N TYR A 596 15.46 0.29 18.30
CA TYR A 596 15.49 -0.83 19.25
C TYR A 596 14.52 -1.94 18.85
N TYR A 597 14.77 -3.15 19.34
CA TYR A 597 13.87 -4.27 19.16
C TYR A 597 12.99 -4.49 20.40
N GLN A 598 11.69 -4.59 20.19
CA GLN A 598 10.74 -5.07 21.18
C GLN A 598 10.17 -6.43 20.75
N GLU A 599 10.21 -7.40 21.66
CA GLU A 599 9.60 -8.71 21.45
C GLU A 599 8.09 -8.56 21.14
N PRO A 600 7.55 -9.21 20.07
CA PRO A 600 6.12 -9.14 19.77
C PRO A 600 5.24 -9.47 20.97
N HIS A 601 4.16 -8.71 21.16
CA HIS A 601 3.28 -8.85 22.33
C HIS A 601 2.71 -10.26 22.54
N TYR A 602 2.46 -10.97 21.44
CA TYR A 602 2.00 -12.35 21.47
C TYR A 602 3.02 -13.22 20.74
N SER A 603 3.88 -13.88 21.51
CA SER A 603 4.98 -14.67 20.97
C SER A 603 5.32 -15.86 21.86
N PRO A 604 6.18 -16.78 21.40
CA PRO A 604 6.72 -17.85 22.24
C PRO A 604 7.49 -17.37 23.48
N TYR A 605 7.94 -16.12 23.50
CA TYR A 605 8.82 -15.57 24.53
C TYR A 605 8.12 -14.55 25.44
N SER A 606 7.28 -13.68 24.88
CA SER A 606 6.49 -12.71 25.66
C SER A 606 5.29 -13.38 26.34
N THR A 607 4.73 -14.41 25.71
CA THR A 607 3.53 -15.12 26.18
C THR A 607 3.67 -16.65 26.08
N PRO A 608 4.65 -17.26 26.77
CA PRO A 608 4.96 -18.69 26.62
C PRO A 608 3.79 -19.61 26.99
N GLU A 609 2.97 -19.23 27.97
CA GLU A 609 1.79 -20.03 28.36
C GLU A 609 0.69 -19.98 27.29
N LEU A 610 0.43 -18.82 26.68
CA LEU A 610 -0.51 -18.72 25.55
C LEU A 610 0.04 -19.46 24.32
N PHE A 611 1.35 -19.45 24.10
CA PHE A 611 1.95 -20.17 22.98
C PHE A 611 1.78 -21.70 23.09
N LYS A 612 1.61 -22.26 24.29
CA LYS A 612 1.26 -23.69 24.44
C LYS A 612 -0.14 -23.99 23.88
N GLU A 613 -1.07 -23.04 23.99
CA GLU A 613 -2.43 -23.15 23.42
C GLU A 613 -2.47 -22.80 21.93
N TYR A 614 -1.65 -21.83 21.51
CA TYR A 614 -1.56 -21.30 20.15
C TYR A 614 -0.13 -21.49 19.58
N PRO A 615 0.25 -22.72 19.19
CA PRO A 615 1.66 -23.11 18.97
C PRO A 615 2.24 -22.69 17.62
N PHE A 616 1.55 -21.87 16.84
CA PHE A 616 2.03 -21.37 15.55
C PHE A 616 2.15 -19.86 15.55
N ILE A 617 3.23 -19.33 14.97
CA ILE A 617 3.34 -17.91 14.61
C ILE A 617 2.63 -17.72 13.26
N LEU A 618 1.63 -16.85 13.25
CA LEU A 618 0.83 -16.46 12.09
C LEU A 618 1.45 -15.26 11.38
N THR A 619 1.63 -15.42 10.08
CA THR A 619 1.84 -14.34 9.13
C THR A 619 0.62 -14.26 8.19
N THR A 620 0.12 -13.07 7.88
CA THR A 620 -0.99 -12.89 6.91
C THR A 620 -0.63 -11.91 5.79
N GLY A 621 -1.53 -11.71 4.83
CA GLY A 621 -1.38 -10.79 3.70
C GLY A 621 -0.99 -11.45 2.38
N ALA A 622 -0.85 -12.79 2.34
CA ALA A 622 -0.30 -13.58 1.24
C ALA A 622 -0.86 -13.19 -0.15
N ARG A 623 -0.14 -12.33 -0.87
CA ARG A 623 -0.56 -11.82 -2.18
C ARG A 623 -0.60 -12.94 -3.22
N ALA A 624 -1.63 -12.94 -4.05
CA ALA A 624 -1.77 -13.83 -5.21
C ALA A 624 -1.63 -13.04 -6.52
N PHE A 625 -1.24 -13.70 -7.61
CA PHE A 625 -1.20 -13.09 -8.94
C PHE A 625 -2.59 -12.70 -9.46
N THR A 626 -3.63 -13.38 -8.97
CA THR A 626 -5.00 -13.33 -9.50
C THR A 626 -5.88 -12.30 -8.82
N SER A 627 -5.37 -11.58 -7.83
CA SER A 627 -6.16 -10.60 -7.10
C SER A 627 -5.32 -9.39 -6.69
N PHE A 628 -6.02 -8.32 -6.38
CA PHE A 628 -5.49 -7.16 -5.70
C PHE A 628 -6.35 -6.96 -4.45
N HIS A 629 -5.82 -7.37 -3.30
CA HIS A 629 -6.60 -7.49 -2.07
C HIS A 629 -7.89 -8.32 -2.28
N SER A 630 -9.05 -7.71 -2.07
CA SER A 630 -10.38 -8.33 -2.21
C SER A 630 -11.00 -8.18 -3.60
N GLU A 631 -10.28 -7.62 -4.55
CA GLU A 631 -10.77 -7.48 -5.93
C GLU A 631 -10.58 -8.75 -6.75
N HIS A 632 -11.18 -8.73 -7.95
CA HIS A 632 -11.05 -9.77 -8.99
C HIS A 632 -11.72 -11.11 -8.67
N ARG A 633 -12.44 -11.24 -7.55
CA ARG A 633 -13.06 -12.52 -7.14
C ARG A 633 -14.19 -12.97 -8.06
N GLN A 634 -14.79 -12.01 -8.77
CA GLN A 634 -15.84 -12.22 -9.76
C GLN A 634 -15.29 -12.74 -11.10
N VAL A 635 -14.02 -12.48 -11.42
CA VAL A 635 -13.45 -12.78 -12.75
C VAL A 635 -13.24 -14.28 -12.89
N PRO A 636 -13.96 -14.98 -13.79
CA PRO A 636 -13.95 -16.44 -13.83
C PRO A 636 -12.56 -17.05 -14.06
N SER A 637 -11.78 -16.52 -15.02
CA SER A 637 -10.44 -17.05 -15.32
C SER A 637 -9.45 -16.87 -14.16
N LEU A 638 -9.55 -15.76 -13.42
CA LEU A 638 -8.73 -15.51 -12.23
C LEU A 638 -9.18 -16.38 -11.04
N ARG A 639 -10.50 -16.59 -10.91
CA ARG A 639 -11.09 -17.45 -9.88
C ARG A 639 -10.75 -18.93 -10.10
N GLU A 640 -10.63 -19.40 -11.34
CA GLU A 640 -10.20 -20.77 -11.65
C GLU A 640 -8.76 -21.06 -11.18
N ILE A 641 -7.86 -20.08 -11.30
CA ILE A 641 -6.46 -20.20 -10.87
C ILE A 641 -6.34 -20.22 -9.33
N THR A 642 -7.10 -19.37 -8.64
CA THR A 642 -7.12 -19.30 -7.17
C THR A 642 -8.57 -19.37 -6.66
N PRO A 643 -9.14 -20.58 -6.55
CA PRO A 643 -10.56 -20.76 -6.20
C PRO A 643 -10.84 -20.58 -4.71
N ASP A 644 -9.89 -20.95 -3.86
CA ASP A 644 -10.07 -21.03 -2.41
C ASP A 644 -8.99 -20.22 -1.65
N PRO A 645 -9.30 -19.67 -0.46
CA PRO A 645 -8.30 -19.11 0.44
C PRO A 645 -7.33 -20.18 0.91
N ILE A 646 -6.04 -19.86 0.93
CA ILE A 646 -4.99 -20.80 1.27
C ILE A 646 -4.26 -20.40 2.54
N VAL A 647 -4.03 -21.38 3.41
CA VAL A 647 -3.02 -21.34 4.46
C VAL A 647 -1.86 -22.30 4.11
N GLU A 648 -0.65 -21.77 4.12
CA GLU A 648 0.57 -22.54 3.92
C GLU A 648 1.06 -23.12 5.26
N ILE A 649 1.28 -24.44 5.29
CA ILE A 649 1.69 -25.19 6.49
C ILE A 649 2.86 -26.11 6.16
N ASN A 650 3.83 -26.23 7.06
CA ASN A 650 4.92 -27.19 6.91
C ASN A 650 4.42 -28.65 7.00
N PRO A 651 4.88 -29.58 6.14
CA PRO A 651 4.47 -31.00 6.20
C PRO A 651 4.68 -31.66 7.57
N GLU A 652 5.77 -31.35 8.29
CA GLU A 652 6.03 -31.91 9.63
C GLU A 652 4.99 -31.45 10.66
N ALA A 653 4.58 -30.18 10.57
CA ALA A 653 3.53 -29.64 11.43
C ALA A 653 2.17 -30.25 11.09
N ALA A 654 1.86 -30.38 9.80
CA ALA A 654 0.61 -30.95 9.33
C ALA A 654 0.46 -32.43 9.75
N GLU A 655 1.53 -33.22 9.66
CA GLU A 655 1.54 -34.62 10.11
C GLU A 655 1.19 -34.75 11.59
N LYS A 656 1.79 -33.92 12.46
CA LYS A 656 1.49 -33.88 13.90
C LYS A 656 0.04 -33.50 14.20
N LEU A 657 -0.58 -32.70 13.34
CA LEU A 657 -1.99 -32.28 13.46
C LEU A 657 -2.96 -33.23 12.74
N GLY A 658 -2.47 -34.28 12.04
CA GLY A 658 -3.29 -35.17 11.22
C GLY A 658 -3.91 -34.51 9.98
N ILE A 659 -3.37 -33.36 9.55
CA ILE A 659 -3.86 -32.53 8.45
C ILE A 659 -3.20 -32.94 7.13
N LYS A 660 -4.00 -32.98 6.05
CA LYS A 660 -3.52 -33.27 4.68
C LYS A 660 -3.59 -32.05 3.79
N ASP A 661 -2.85 -32.08 2.69
CA ASP A 661 -2.95 -31.08 1.64
C ASP A 661 -4.39 -31.03 1.10
N GLY A 662 -4.92 -29.81 0.93
CA GLY A 662 -6.30 -29.59 0.47
C GLY A 662 -7.39 -29.70 1.55
N ASP A 663 -7.07 -30.15 2.77
CA ASP A 663 -8.03 -30.14 3.89
C ASP A 663 -8.46 -28.69 4.20
N TRP A 664 -9.71 -28.51 4.63
CA TRP A 664 -10.13 -27.25 5.24
C TRP A 664 -9.77 -27.24 6.73
N VAL A 665 -9.23 -26.11 7.20
CA VAL A 665 -8.80 -25.93 8.59
C VAL A 665 -9.30 -24.61 9.15
N TYR A 666 -9.50 -24.57 10.47
CA TYR A 666 -9.65 -23.34 11.20
C TYR A 666 -8.28 -22.83 11.66
N LEU A 667 -8.02 -21.55 11.44
CA LEU A 667 -7.03 -20.78 12.18
C LEU A 667 -7.75 -20.01 13.28
N GLU A 668 -7.29 -20.11 14.51
CA GLU A 668 -7.94 -19.48 15.66
C GLU A 668 -6.92 -18.94 16.66
N ASN A 669 -7.24 -17.78 17.24
CA ASN A 669 -6.57 -17.25 18.42
C ASN A 669 -7.60 -16.62 19.38
N MET A 670 -7.11 -15.94 20.43
CA MET A 670 -7.95 -15.26 21.42
C MET A 670 -8.85 -14.14 20.87
N PHE A 671 -8.61 -13.69 19.64
CA PHE A 671 -9.36 -12.59 19.02
C PHE A 671 -10.42 -13.07 18.03
N GLY A 672 -10.18 -14.20 17.35
CA GLY A 672 -11.10 -14.67 16.33
C GLY A 672 -10.67 -15.97 15.65
N LYS A 673 -11.45 -16.34 14.64
CA LYS A 673 -11.23 -17.55 13.85
C LYS A 673 -11.58 -17.34 12.38
N CYS A 674 -10.90 -18.06 11.49
CA CYS A 674 -11.26 -18.12 10.07
C CYS A 674 -10.99 -19.51 9.48
N LYS A 675 -11.68 -19.86 8.38
CA LYS A 675 -11.56 -21.14 7.67
C LYS A 675 -10.79 -20.93 6.37
N GLN A 676 -9.70 -21.68 6.16
CA GLN A 676 -8.90 -21.68 4.92
C GLN A 676 -8.52 -23.09 4.51
N LYS A 677 -8.14 -23.26 3.25
CA LYS A 677 -7.72 -24.54 2.67
C LYS A 677 -6.21 -24.71 2.80
N VAL A 678 -5.76 -25.90 3.18
CA VAL A 678 -4.35 -26.18 3.42
C VAL A 678 -3.59 -26.32 2.12
N LYS A 679 -2.42 -25.69 2.06
CA LYS A 679 -1.37 -25.97 1.10
C LYS A 679 -0.09 -26.35 1.85
N LEU A 680 0.36 -27.59 1.71
CA LEU A 680 1.60 -28.05 2.34
C LEU A 680 2.82 -27.49 1.60
N THR A 681 3.78 -26.95 2.35
CA THR A 681 5.04 -26.44 1.79
C THR A 681 6.21 -26.57 2.75
N LYS A 682 7.36 -27.01 2.24
CA LYS A 682 8.62 -27.08 3.01
C LYS A 682 9.32 -25.72 3.13
N THR A 683 8.79 -24.68 2.50
CA THR A 683 9.42 -23.35 2.41
C THR A 683 9.24 -22.50 3.64
N ILE A 684 8.53 -22.99 4.66
CA ILE A 684 8.22 -22.28 5.90
C ILE A 684 8.58 -23.13 7.12
N ASN A 685 9.00 -22.50 8.21
CA ASN A 685 9.36 -23.19 9.44
C ASN A 685 8.17 -23.97 10.03
N PRO A 686 8.35 -25.18 10.62
CA PRO A 686 7.26 -25.94 11.25
C PRO A 686 6.46 -25.22 12.33
N LYS A 687 6.97 -24.12 12.90
CA LYS A 687 6.27 -23.31 13.91
C LYS A 687 5.57 -22.08 13.32
N VAL A 688 5.56 -21.92 12.01
CA VAL A 688 5.03 -20.73 11.33
C VAL A 688 3.99 -21.16 10.30
N VAL A 689 2.89 -20.42 10.22
CA VAL A 689 1.85 -20.56 9.18
C VAL A 689 1.65 -19.23 8.46
N HIS A 690 1.29 -19.30 7.18
CA HIS A 690 1.12 -18.12 6.34
C HIS A 690 -0.23 -18.15 5.64
N ALA A 691 -1.11 -17.20 5.96
CA ALA A 691 -2.52 -17.20 5.56
C ALA A 691 -2.83 -16.11 4.53
N SER A 692 -3.81 -16.39 3.67
CA SER A 692 -4.30 -15.44 2.66
C SER A 692 -5.24 -14.40 3.28
N HIS A 693 -5.25 -13.18 2.74
CA HIS A 693 -6.20 -12.12 3.10
C HIS A 693 -7.13 -11.73 1.93
N GLY A 694 -8.04 -10.80 2.17
CA GLY A 694 -8.91 -10.23 1.13
C GLY A 694 -9.94 -11.21 0.55
N TRP A 695 -10.44 -12.18 1.32
CA TRP A 695 -11.35 -13.20 0.81
C TRP A 695 -12.82 -12.91 1.13
N TRP A 696 -13.64 -13.08 0.10
CA TRP A 696 -15.10 -13.14 0.10
C TRP A 696 -15.55 -13.91 -1.14
N TYR A 697 -16.85 -14.22 -1.25
CA TYR A 697 -17.41 -15.15 -2.23
C TYR A 697 -18.56 -14.48 -3.00
N PRO A 698 -18.29 -13.77 -4.11
CA PRO A 698 -19.34 -13.10 -4.91
C PRO A 698 -20.47 -14.02 -5.39
N GLU A 699 -20.24 -15.33 -5.41
CA GLU A 699 -21.19 -16.39 -5.73
C GLU A 699 -22.17 -16.74 -4.59
N LYS A 700 -21.90 -16.31 -3.35
CA LYS A 700 -22.75 -16.55 -2.18
C LYS A 700 -23.83 -15.48 -2.03
N PRO A 701 -24.89 -15.74 -1.23
CA PRO A 701 -25.96 -14.75 -1.01
C PRO A 701 -25.39 -13.41 -0.54
N ALA A 702 -25.83 -12.33 -1.20
CA ALA A 702 -25.40 -10.97 -0.90
C ALA A 702 -25.97 -10.45 0.43
N GLU A 703 -27.18 -10.89 0.77
CA GLU A 703 -27.94 -10.40 1.91
C GLU A 703 -27.33 -10.79 3.26
N GLU A 704 -27.65 -10.03 4.30
CA GLU A 704 -27.34 -10.43 5.67
C GLU A 704 -28.05 -11.73 6.07
N PRO A 705 -27.41 -12.59 6.90
CA PRO A 705 -26.10 -12.41 7.53
C PRO A 705 -24.90 -12.86 6.67
N SER A 706 -25.15 -13.38 5.47
CA SER A 706 -24.11 -13.95 4.61
C SER A 706 -23.10 -12.90 4.17
N LEU A 707 -23.57 -11.77 3.62
CA LEU A 707 -22.72 -10.72 3.04
C LEU A 707 -21.62 -11.31 2.14
N PHE A 708 -22.04 -12.17 1.21
CA PHE A 708 -21.14 -12.91 0.31
C PHE A 708 -20.12 -13.81 1.05
N GLY A 709 -20.51 -14.40 2.18
CA GLY A 709 -19.65 -15.26 2.99
C GLY A 709 -18.40 -14.56 3.55
N VAL A 710 -18.42 -13.23 3.69
CA VAL A 710 -17.26 -12.43 4.08
C VAL A 710 -16.64 -12.87 5.42
N TRP A 711 -17.44 -13.46 6.31
CA TRP A 711 -17.01 -13.90 7.65
C TRP A 711 -16.27 -15.23 7.67
N GLU A 712 -16.37 -16.03 6.61
CA GLU A 712 -15.90 -17.42 6.64
C GLU A 712 -14.38 -17.54 6.66
N SER A 713 -13.69 -16.73 5.85
CA SER A 713 -12.24 -16.85 5.61
C SER A 713 -11.47 -15.57 5.94
N ASN A 714 -12.08 -14.71 6.76
CA ASN A 714 -11.55 -13.42 7.13
C ASN A 714 -10.45 -13.55 8.19
N ILE A 715 -9.21 -13.66 7.73
CA ILE A 715 -8.02 -13.76 8.59
C ILE A 715 -7.84 -12.53 9.51
N ASN A 716 -8.40 -11.37 9.15
CA ASN A 716 -8.24 -10.16 9.94
C ASN A 716 -9.05 -10.18 11.25
N THR A 717 -9.94 -11.16 11.43
CA THR A 717 -10.62 -11.44 12.71
C THR A 717 -9.64 -11.86 13.81
N LEU A 718 -8.49 -12.43 13.43
CA LEU A 718 -7.43 -12.82 14.37
C LEU A 718 -6.53 -11.64 14.78
N ILE A 719 -6.63 -10.50 14.10
CA ILE A 719 -5.72 -9.36 14.31
C ILE A 719 -6.31 -8.46 15.38
N PRO A 720 -5.59 -8.18 16.48
CA PRO A 720 -6.11 -7.37 17.55
C PRO A 720 -6.19 -5.89 17.18
N HIS A 721 -7.13 -5.19 17.82
CA HIS A 721 -7.28 -3.74 17.72
C HIS A 721 -6.30 -3.01 18.63
N LYS A 722 -5.73 -1.88 18.19
CA LYS A 722 -4.88 -0.97 18.99
C LYS A 722 -3.64 -1.62 19.64
N HIS A 723 -3.18 -2.75 19.09
CA HIS A 723 -1.86 -3.30 19.40
C HIS A 723 -0.83 -2.77 18.40
N ILE A 724 -0.53 -1.48 18.51
CA ILE A 724 0.27 -0.76 17.52
C ILE A 724 1.60 -0.26 18.09
N GLY A 725 2.51 0.19 17.23
CA GLY A 725 3.74 0.84 17.65
C GLY A 725 3.49 2.17 18.38
N LYS A 726 4.42 2.59 19.22
CA LYS A 726 4.30 3.77 20.09
C LYS A 726 4.09 5.11 19.37
N LEU A 727 4.45 5.20 18.08
CA LEU A 727 4.22 6.38 17.24
C LEU A 727 2.86 6.34 16.50
N GLY A 728 2.00 5.36 16.78
CA GLY A 728 0.70 5.18 16.11
C GLY A 728 0.80 4.39 14.80
N PHE A 729 1.95 3.78 14.53
CA PHE A 729 2.21 3.05 13.30
C PHE A 729 2.44 1.56 13.54
N GLY A 730 1.98 0.73 12.60
CA GLY A 730 2.24 -0.70 12.52
C GLY A 730 1.42 -1.53 13.50
N ALA A 731 0.78 -2.58 12.99
CA ALA A 731 -0.05 -3.54 13.72
C ALA A 731 0.39 -4.97 13.38
N PRO A 732 0.11 -6.00 14.21
CA PRO A 732 0.84 -7.27 14.17
C PRO A 732 0.32 -8.27 13.12
N PHE A 733 0.12 -7.84 11.87
CA PHE A 733 -0.31 -8.75 10.80
C PHE A 733 0.76 -9.79 10.43
N LYS A 734 2.03 -9.56 10.80
CA LYS A 734 3.15 -10.45 10.47
C LYS A 734 3.65 -11.32 11.63
N CYS A 735 3.11 -11.22 12.84
CA CYS A 735 3.77 -11.81 14.01
C CYS A 735 2.83 -12.19 15.17
N LEU A 736 1.61 -12.65 14.88
CA LEU A 736 0.68 -13.14 15.90
C LEU A 736 0.86 -14.63 16.18
N ILE A 737 0.17 -15.15 17.19
CA ILE A 737 0.09 -16.59 17.47
C ILE A 737 -1.31 -17.12 17.15
N CYS A 738 -1.38 -18.37 16.72
CA CYS A 738 -2.63 -19.08 16.47
C CYS A 738 -2.48 -20.59 16.68
N LYS A 739 -3.62 -21.30 16.71
CA LYS A 739 -3.70 -22.76 16.57
C LYS A 739 -4.35 -23.10 15.22
N VAL A 740 -4.02 -24.27 14.70
CA VAL A 740 -4.60 -24.80 13.46
C VAL A 740 -5.18 -26.19 13.72
N TYR A 741 -6.41 -26.41 13.28
CA TYR A 741 -7.10 -27.70 13.42
C TYR A 741 -8.09 -27.92 12.27
N LYS A 742 -8.44 -29.19 11.99
CA LYS A 742 -9.39 -29.50 10.91
C LYS A 742 -10.72 -28.82 11.12
N ALA A 743 -11.29 -28.28 10.04
CA ALA A 743 -12.65 -27.81 10.06
C ALA A 743 -13.60 -29.02 10.06
N GLU A 744 -14.69 -28.92 10.82
CA GLU A 744 -15.82 -29.85 10.73
C GLU A 744 -16.53 -29.62 9.38
N ASP A 745 -17.07 -30.71 8.81
CA ASP A 745 -17.73 -30.74 7.50
C ASP A 745 -19.04 -29.93 7.48
#